data_AF-A0A178IIJ8-F1
#
_entry.id   AF-A0A178IIJ8-F1
#
_cell.length_a   1.000
_cell.length_b   1.000
_cell.length_c   1.000
_cell.angle_alpha   90.00
_cell.angle_beta   90.00
_cell.angle_gamma   90.00
#
_symmetry.space_group_name_H-M   'P 1'
#
loop_
_entity.id
_entity.type
_entity.pdbx_description
1 polymer ?
#
loop_
_entity_poly.entity_id
_entity_poly.type
_entity_poly.pdbx_seq_one_letter_code
_entity_poly.pdbx_strand_id
1 'polypeptide(L)'
;MVAQTVDDRTGHRFESRLDAVEHIPSAGRGSPAQAVPVRFHFLNKPGRDESLLLGFDALALTGKGRCTSTHGKLVYGDDYAVKKVRIAELAGEVRRRIGQMAVLLSGTASPELVLNRHCAECGFQRHCRQKAVEQDSLSLLAGMGERERQRLRGKGIFTVTQLSHTFQPRRKPRWLQGRAEKYHHALKALAIRERKIHLVGRPELKIEGTPVYLDVEGLPDRDCYYLIGLRIGSGAAARQHSLWADTDRAEEKIWREFLAVLNTVERPVLIHYGSYETSFLKRMRARHGEPEPGSPAAGAMESALNLVSVIFARIYFPTFSNGLKEIAQYLGFSWSVPEASGVQSVVWRETWSRAPASSERERRNLIAYNADDCAALEVVTQRILDLAATLPPDVVDAAGLKRENPYGFKRNRFFFPELATINQAAYWDYQREKVYVKSDRRLRRALIKVPAGSIRDVPVNRRVQCAAPTQCPHCGLSSLRKYDRASRTVYDLKFTRGGLRRWVVHYHYHRHECRHCGRVFRPPAAGLPDGKFGPALMAYAVYQNIELRLSQEMIDRSLDELFGLPLAQGSASRFKIKAAQVYAATYELLLRRLRHGGLLHVDETKVSVAGCQGCVWVFASLDTVAYVYTQNRESEWLRDFLKNFQGVLVTDFYSGYDALECPKQRCLIHFLRDLNDDLYKHPYDEELKRVGRDFADLVRPMIATVERRGLKVRFLKKHRRAVDRFYRRLDLAPPGSAVLKKYRERFARERGELFTFLHHDGVPWNNNNAEHAIKAFALLRQVINGVTSEKGLREYLVLLSVCETCKYQGVKFLDFLRSGEQDIHRFATPR
;
A
#
# COMPACT_ATOMS: atom_id res chain seq x y z
N MET A 1 55.06 -23.16 4.74
CA MET A 1 55.00 -24.25 3.71
C MET A 1 53.84 -23.98 2.75
N VAL A 2 53.97 -24.23 1.44
CA VAL A 2 52.86 -24.02 0.47
C VAL A 2 52.23 -25.36 0.09
N ALA A 3 50.94 -25.52 0.34
CA ALA A 3 50.15 -26.66 -0.12
C ALA A 3 49.13 -26.21 -1.18
N GLN A 4 48.78 -27.11 -2.09
CA GLN A 4 47.89 -26.80 -3.21
C GLN A 4 46.78 -27.83 -3.27
N THR A 5 45.57 -27.36 -3.58
CA THR A 5 44.43 -28.20 -3.95
C THR A 5 43.90 -27.74 -5.31
N VAL A 6 43.47 -28.70 -6.13
CA VAL A 6 42.88 -28.44 -7.44
C VAL A 6 41.39 -28.73 -7.31
N ASP A 7 40.55 -27.83 -7.84
CA ASP A 7 39.14 -28.16 -8.00
C ASP A 7 38.97 -29.09 -9.19
N ASP A 8 38.57 -30.34 -8.93
CA ASP A 8 38.46 -31.40 -9.94
C ASP A 8 37.47 -31.09 -11.08
N ARG A 9 36.60 -30.07 -10.90
CA ARG A 9 35.58 -29.68 -11.88
C ARG A 9 36.00 -28.56 -12.82
N THR A 10 36.86 -27.65 -12.36
CA THR A 10 37.21 -26.42 -13.11
C THR A 10 38.70 -26.29 -13.42
N GLY A 11 39.56 -27.10 -12.79
CA GLY A 11 41.01 -27.06 -12.98
C GLY A 11 41.72 -25.89 -12.31
N HIS A 12 41.01 -25.01 -11.60
CA HIS A 12 41.59 -23.90 -10.86
C HIS A 12 42.44 -24.40 -9.68
N ARG A 13 43.62 -23.81 -9.51
CA ARG A 13 44.56 -24.12 -8.43
C ARG A 13 44.35 -23.13 -7.28
N PHE A 14 44.03 -23.67 -6.10
CA PHE A 14 43.96 -22.90 -4.87
C PHE A 14 45.15 -23.25 -3.98
N GLU A 15 45.84 -22.24 -3.49
CA GLU A 15 47.05 -22.40 -2.68
C GLU A 15 46.77 -21.99 -1.23
N SER A 16 47.29 -22.76 -0.28
CA SER A 16 47.36 -22.36 1.13
C SER A 16 48.82 -22.22 1.58
N ARG A 17 49.08 -21.17 2.36
CA ARG A 17 50.30 -21.00 3.13
C ARG A 17 50.03 -21.47 4.56
N LEU A 18 50.67 -22.57 4.92
CA LEU A 18 50.62 -23.13 6.26
C LEU A 18 51.79 -22.60 7.09
N ASP A 19 51.50 -22.26 8.33
CA ASP A 19 52.49 -21.77 9.28
C ASP A 19 53.36 -22.91 9.80
N ALA A 20 52.74 -24.03 10.22
CA ALA A 20 53.45 -25.26 10.53
C ALA A 20 52.62 -26.51 10.20
N VAL A 21 53.30 -27.67 10.15
CA VAL A 21 52.64 -28.98 10.05
C VAL A 21 53.32 -29.95 10.99
N GLU A 22 52.51 -30.62 11.80
CA GLU A 22 52.94 -31.70 12.67
C GLU A 22 52.74 -33.01 11.93
N HIS A 23 53.82 -33.77 11.77
CA HIS A 23 53.82 -35.06 11.10
C HIS A 23 53.75 -36.17 12.14
N ILE A 24 52.69 -36.97 12.09
CA ILE A 24 52.52 -38.15 12.95
C ILE A 24 52.81 -39.39 12.10
N PRO A 25 53.91 -40.12 12.39
CA PRO A 25 54.28 -41.34 11.66
C PRO A 25 53.18 -42.40 11.71
N SER A 26 53.14 -43.26 10.69
CA SER A 26 52.20 -44.39 10.64
C SER A 26 52.46 -45.37 11.79
N ALA A 27 51.40 -45.81 12.47
CA ALA A 27 51.46 -46.79 13.56
C ALA A 27 51.58 -48.26 13.11
N GLY A 28 51.73 -48.54 11.79
CA GLY A 28 51.90 -49.90 11.27
C GLY A 28 51.36 -50.10 9.84
N ARG A 29 51.61 -51.29 9.25
CA ARG A 29 51.16 -51.66 7.89
C ARG A 29 49.65 -51.47 7.74
N GLY A 30 49.24 -50.45 6.97
CA GLY A 30 47.84 -50.19 6.61
C GLY A 30 47.29 -48.82 7.02
N SER A 31 47.97 -48.06 7.89
CA SER A 31 47.51 -46.73 8.33
C SER A 31 48.28 -45.61 7.62
N PRO A 32 47.63 -44.66 6.92
CA PRO A 32 48.32 -43.54 6.28
C PRO A 32 48.92 -42.59 7.34
N ALA A 33 50.09 -42.01 7.05
CA ALA A 33 50.70 -40.99 7.90
C ALA A 33 49.74 -39.79 8.08
N GLN A 34 49.71 -39.19 9.27
CA GLN A 34 48.87 -38.02 9.52
C GLN A 34 49.70 -36.73 9.42
N ALA A 35 49.17 -35.76 8.70
CA ALA A 35 49.70 -34.41 8.64
C ALA A 35 48.68 -33.48 9.29
N VAL A 36 49.02 -32.93 10.45
CA VAL A 36 48.14 -32.02 11.20
C VAL A 36 48.53 -30.59 10.85
N PRO A 37 47.69 -29.82 10.14
CA PRO A 37 47.98 -28.41 9.89
C PRO A 37 47.93 -27.63 11.20
N VAL A 38 48.90 -26.73 11.36
CA VAL A 38 48.96 -25.78 12.46
C VAL A 38 48.89 -24.38 11.88
N ARG A 39 47.93 -23.59 12.33
CA ARG A 39 47.79 -22.17 11.98
C ARG A 39 47.95 -21.32 13.23
N PHE A 40 48.76 -20.27 13.13
CA PHE A 40 48.94 -19.28 14.17
C PHE A 40 48.02 -18.09 13.91
N HIS A 41 47.38 -17.59 14.96
CA HIS A 41 46.50 -16.45 14.85
C HIS A 41 46.67 -15.52 16.05
N PHE A 42 46.87 -14.24 15.83
CA PHE A 42 47.25 -13.32 16.90
C PHE A 42 46.08 -12.95 17.83
N LEU A 43 44.82 -13.14 17.40
CA LEU A 43 43.64 -12.86 18.23
C LEU A 43 43.46 -13.94 19.32
N ASN A 44 43.23 -13.51 20.55
CA ASN A 44 42.85 -14.32 21.71
C ASN A 44 41.50 -15.05 21.56
N LYS A 45 40.66 -14.65 20.60
CA LYS A 45 39.38 -15.28 20.29
C LYS A 45 39.24 -15.58 18.80
N PRO A 46 39.75 -16.73 18.35
CA PRO A 46 39.60 -17.14 16.97
C PRO A 46 38.12 -17.45 16.67
N GLY A 47 37.65 -16.87 15.58
CA GLY A 47 36.31 -17.07 15.07
C GLY A 47 36.16 -18.33 14.24
N ARG A 48 35.04 -18.37 13.51
CA ARG A 48 34.72 -19.46 12.59
C ARG A 48 35.55 -19.40 11.32
N ASP A 49 35.95 -18.21 10.89
CA ASP A 49 36.69 -18.01 9.65
C ASP A 49 38.10 -18.60 9.75
N GLU A 50 38.77 -18.44 10.90
CA GLU A 50 40.06 -19.08 11.20
C GLU A 50 39.93 -20.61 11.21
N SER A 51 38.83 -21.12 11.74
CA SER A 51 38.53 -22.55 11.75
C SER A 51 38.33 -23.08 10.31
N LEU A 52 37.59 -22.35 9.47
CA LEU A 52 37.38 -22.71 8.06
C LEU A 52 38.67 -22.65 7.25
N LEU A 53 39.50 -21.65 7.49
CA LEU A 53 40.83 -21.49 6.91
C LEU A 53 41.74 -22.68 7.28
N LEU A 54 41.72 -23.12 8.54
CA LEU A 54 42.42 -24.34 8.97
C LEU A 54 41.84 -25.61 8.30
N GLY A 55 40.52 -25.66 8.08
CA GLY A 55 39.87 -26.70 7.29
C GLY A 55 40.35 -26.73 5.83
N PHE A 56 40.59 -25.56 5.24
CA PHE A 56 41.17 -25.42 3.91
C PHE A 56 42.62 -25.88 3.85
N ASP A 57 43.43 -25.57 4.88
CA ASP A 57 44.81 -26.07 4.98
C ASP A 57 44.87 -27.59 5.01
N ALA A 58 44.01 -28.22 5.81
CA ALA A 58 43.89 -29.67 5.87
C ALA A 58 43.53 -30.26 4.49
N LEU A 59 42.56 -29.65 3.79
CA LEU A 59 42.18 -30.09 2.45
C LEU A 59 43.37 -29.98 1.47
N ALA A 60 44.11 -28.86 1.50
CA ALA A 60 45.28 -28.64 0.67
C ALA A 60 46.44 -29.61 0.96
N LEU A 61 46.61 -30.04 2.21
CA LEU A 61 47.57 -31.09 2.58
C LEU A 61 47.15 -32.47 2.08
N THR A 62 45.85 -32.81 2.23
CA THR A 62 45.31 -34.12 1.82
C THR A 62 45.18 -34.27 0.31
N GLY A 63 45.02 -33.19 -0.45
CA GLY A 63 44.87 -33.19 -1.92
C GLY A 63 46.07 -33.78 -2.69
N LYS A 64 47.22 -33.94 -2.03
CA LYS A 64 48.41 -34.62 -2.60
C LYS A 64 48.45 -36.13 -2.34
N GLY A 65 47.43 -36.72 -1.71
CA GLY A 65 47.26 -38.17 -1.57
C GLY A 65 48.26 -38.91 -0.66
N ARG A 66 49.16 -38.20 0.03
CA ARG A 66 50.26 -38.81 0.83
C ARG A 66 49.98 -38.89 2.33
N CYS A 67 49.06 -38.07 2.86
CA CYS A 67 48.75 -37.99 4.28
C CYS A 67 47.26 -37.74 4.52
N THR A 68 46.77 -38.08 5.71
CA THR A 68 45.40 -37.77 6.15
C THR A 68 45.41 -36.73 7.28
N SER A 69 44.34 -35.95 7.39
CA SER A 69 44.18 -34.94 8.46
C SER A 69 42.83 -35.13 9.13
N THR A 70 42.82 -35.73 10.32
CA THR A 70 41.58 -35.92 11.12
C THR A 70 41.21 -34.64 11.88
N HIS A 71 42.21 -33.86 12.27
CA HIS A 71 42.08 -32.61 13.01
C HIS A 71 43.18 -31.62 12.57
N GLY A 72 42.98 -30.34 12.87
CA GLY A 72 43.99 -29.29 12.80
C GLY A 72 44.20 -28.63 14.17
N LYS A 73 45.32 -27.95 14.35
CA LYS A 73 45.61 -27.15 15.55
C LYS A 73 45.59 -25.66 15.20
N LEU A 74 44.76 -24.90 15.90
CA LEU A 74 44.78 -23.44 15.85
C LEU A 74 45.49 -22.96 17.11
N VAL A 75 46.65 -22.33 16.95
CA VAL A 75 47.40 -21.70 18.05
C VAL A 75 47.06 -20.22 18.03
N TYR A 76 46.55 -19.69 19.13
CA TYR A 76 46.00 -18.34 19.14
C TYR A 76 46.20 -17.56 20.43
N GLY A 77 46.12 -16.23 20.32
CA GLY A 77 46.25 -15.31 21.44
C GLY A 77 47.67 -15.17 21.96
N ASP A 78 47.81 -14.29 22.95
CA ASP A 78 49.09 -13.94 23.57
C ASP A 78 49.65 -15.10 24.43
N ASP A 79 48.76 -15.94 24.97
CA ASP A 79 49.10 -17.14 25.75
C ASP A 79 49.39 -18.38 24.88
N TYR A 80 49.37 -18.24 23.55
CA TYR A 80 49.54 -19.34 22.59
C TYR A 80 48.60 -20.53 22.86
N ALA A 81 47.34 -20.24 23.22
CA ALA A 81 46.33 -21.25 23.50
C ALA A 81 46.10 -22.14 22.27
N VAL A 82 45.93 -23.45 22.49
CA VAL A 82 45.77 -24.42 21.39
C VAL A 82 44.34 -24.94 21.33
N LYS A 83 43.65 -24.68 20.21
CA LYS A 83 42.32 -25.24 19.91
C LYS A 83 42.44 -26.32 18.84
N LYS A 84 42.02 -27.54 19.18
CA LYS A 84 41.95 -28.68 18.26
C LYS A 84 40.61 -28.64 17.51
N VAL A 85 40.66 -28.54 16.19
CA VAL A 85 39.49 -28.41 15.31
C VAL A 85 39.31 -29.69 14.50
N ARG A 86 38.11 -30.27 14.48
CA ARG A 86 37.79 -31.48 13.71
C ARG A 86 37.56 -31.12 12.24
N ILE A 87 38.37 -31.68 11.33
CA ILE A 87 38.31 -31.32 9.90
C ILE A 87 37.03 -31.84 9.23
N ALA A 88 36.52 -32.99 9.66
CA ALA A 88 35.32 -33.60 9.10
C ALA A 88 34.08 -32.68 9.15
N GLU A 89 33.96 -31.88 10.22
CA GLU A 89 32.84 -30.95 10.42
C GLU A 89 32.89 -29.74 9.48
N LEU A 90 34.09 -29.39 8.99
CA LEU A 90 34.32 -28.22 8.14
C LEU A 90 34.49 -28.57 6.66
N ALA A 91 34.92 -29.79 6.35
CA ALA A 91 35.29 -30.21 5.00
C ALA A 91 34.17 -30.00 3.96
N GLY A 92 32.91 -30.27 4.33
CA GLY A 92 31.77 -30.04 3.43
C GLY A 92 31.57 -28.57 3.10
N GLU A 93 31.68 -27.68 4.09
CA GLU A 93 31.56 -26.24 3.89
C GLU A 93 32.73 -25.66 3.10
N VAL A 94 33.96 -26.09 3.41
CA VAL A 94 35.18 -25.67 2.70
C VAL A 94 35.08 -26.04 1.21
N ARG A 95 34.75 -27.29 0.87
CA ARG A 95 34.57 -27.72 -0.52
C ARG A 95 33.48 -26.92 -1.25
N ARG A 96 32.36 -26.64 -0.57
CA ARG A 96 31.28 -25.81 -1.14
C ARG A 96 31.77 -24.39 -1.45
N ARG A 97 32.56 -23.77 -0.57
CA ARG A 97 33.11 -22.42 -0.78
C ARG A 97 34.15 -22.39 -1.89
N ILE A 98 35.03 -23.40 -1.98
CA ILE A 98 35.96 -23.57 -3.11
C ILE A 98 35.18 -23.66 -4.42
N GLY A 99 34.13 -24.47 -4.49
CA GLY A 99 33.27 -24.56 -5.67
C GLY A 99 32.64 -23.22 -6.05
N GLN A 100 32.17 -22.43 -5.07
CA GLN A 100 31.65 -21.08 -5.32
C GLN A 100 32.73 -20.13 -5.87
N MET A 101 33.95 -20.18 -5.31
CA MET A 101 35.08 -19.37 -5.78
C MET A 101 35.50 -19.77 -7.20
N ALA A 102 35.55 -21.06 -7.50
CA ALA A 102 35.88 -21.58 -8.83
C ALA A 102 34.88 -21.12 -9.90
N VAL A 103 33.58 -21.10 -9.57
CA VAL A 103 32.53 -20.55 -10.44
C VAL A 103 32.72 -19.06 -10.67
N LEU A 104 33.06 -18.29 -9.64
CA LEU A 104 33.34 -16.86 -9.77
C LEU A 104 34.55 -16.58 -10.65
N LEU A 105 35.64 -17.36 -10.49
CA LEU A 105 36.87 -17.22 -11.29
C LEU A 105 36.70 -17.65 -12.75
N SER A 106 35.76 -18.56 -13.02
CA SER A 106 35.46 -19.04 -14.38
C SER A 106 34.48 -18.13 -15.14
N GLY A 107 33.85 -17.16 -14.46
CA GLY A 107 32.90 -16.24 -15.07
C GLY A 107 33.59 -15.16 -15.91
N THR A 108 33.03 -14.82 -17.06
CA THR A 108 33.52 -13.72 -17.92
C THR A 108 33.06 -12.34 -17.46
N ALA A 109 32.04 -12.28 -16.60
CA ALA A 109 31.50 -11.04 -16.05
C ALA A 109 32.03 -10.80 -14.62
N SER A 110 32.40 -9.55 -14.31
CA SER A 110 32.79 -9.17 -12.95
C SER A 110 31.65 -9.43 -11.96
N PRO A 111 31.96 -9.90 -10.74
CA PRO A 111 30.94 -10.13 -9.73
C PRO A 111 30.26 -8.83 -9.34
N GLU A 112 29.01 -8.95 -8.92
CA GLU A 112 28.21 -7.81 -8.52
C GLU A 112 28.82 -7.11 -7.29
N LEU A 113 28.90 -5.78 -7.36
CA LEU A 113 29.37 -4.96 -6.28
C LEU A 113 28.35 -4.89 -5.14
N VAL A 114 28.69 -5.54 -4.03
CA VAL A 114 27.85 -5.61 -2.84
C VAL A 114 28.65 -5.17 -1.61
N LEU A 115 28.27 -4.02 -1.05
CA LEU A 115 28.79 -3.63 0.26
C LEU A 115 28.26 -4.57 1.35
N ASN A 116 29.15 -4.96 2.26
CA ASN A 116 28.89 -5.94 3.32
C ASN A 116 29.63 -5.54 4.61
N ARG A 117 29.53 -6.38 5.66
CA ARG A 117 30.11 -6.07 6.98
C ARG A 117 31.64 -6.04 7.00
N HIS A 118 32.30 -6.81 6.13
CA HIS A 118 33.76 -6.80 6.02
C HIS A 118 34.30 -5.52 5.37
N CYS A 119 33.43 -4.71 4.74
CA CYS A 119 33.88 -3.48 4.10
C CYS A 119 34.59 -2.50 5.05
N ALA A 120 34.32 -2.52 6.37
CA ALA A 120 34.98 -1.62 7.32
C ALA A 120 36.49 -1.88 7.50
N GLU A 121 36.95 -3.10 7.22
CA GLU A 121 38.35 -3.54 7.37
C GLU A 121 39.01 -3.80 6.01
N CYS A 122 38.27 -3.60 4.92
CA CYS A 122 38.70 -3.95 3.57
C CYS A 122 39.51 -2.79 2.93
N GLY A 123 40.73 -3.08 2.48
CA GLY A 123 41.55 -2.09 1.76
C GLY A 123 40.93 -1.52 0.48
N PHE A 124 39.95 -2.21 -0.11
CA PHE A 124 39.22 -1.75 -1.30
C PHE A 124 37.94 -0.95 -0.98
N GLN A 125 37.65 -0.68 0.30
CA GLN A 125 36.40 -0.05 0.73
C GLN A 125 36.11 1.27 0.00
N ARG A 126 37.10 2.15 -0.15
CA ARG A 126 36.93 3.46 -0.81
C ARG A 126 36.49 3.29 -2.26
N HIS A 127 37.22 2.46 -3.01
CA HIS A 127 36.92 2.16 -4.41
C HIS A 127 35.54 1.51 -4.59
N CYS A 128 35.25 0.50 -3.78
CA CYS A 128 33.96 -0.19 -3.79
C CYS A 128 32.80 0.75 -3.41
N ARG A 129 32.98 1.62 -2.42
CA ARG A 129 31.95 2.56 -2.00
C ARG A 129 31.72 3.63 -3.05
N GLN A 130 32.78 4.16 -3.66
CA GLN A 130 32.68 5.11 -4.76
C GLN A 130 31.88 4.53 -5.93
N LYS A 131 32.27 3.34 -6.41
CA LYS A 131 31.53 2.65 -7.48
C LYS A 131 30.07 2.38 -7.10
N ALA A 132 29.80 2.02 -5.85
CA ALA A 132 28.43 1.78 -5.40
C ALA A 132 27.59 3.06 -5.43
N VAL A 133 28.17 4.21 -5.08
CA VAL A 133 27.54 5.54 -5.20
C VAL A 133 27.30 5.92 -6.65
N GLU A 134 28.29 5.77 -7.53
CA GLU A 134 28.18 6.06 -8.97
C GLU A 134 27.10 5.20 -9.64
N GLN A 135 26.96 3.94 -9.23
CA GLN A 135 25.93 3.02 -9.72
C GLN A 135 24.58 3.16 -9.01
N ASP A 136 24.46 4.08 -8.05
CA ASP A 136 23.28 4.26 -7.20
C ASP A 136 22.79 2.93 -6.56
N SER A 137 23.74 2.08 -6.15
CA SER A 137 23.50 0.68 -5.76
C SER A 137 22.63 0.57 -4.51
N LEU A 138 21.63 -0.33 -4.53
CA LEU A 138 20.86 -0.68 -3.33
C LEU A 138 21.72 -1.17 -2.15
N SER A 139 22.94 -1.64 -2.40
CA SER A 139 23.85 -2.07 -1.33
C SER A 139 24.38 -0.92 -0.46
N LEU A 140 24.20 0.33 -0.88
CA LEU A 140 24.51 1.51 -0.07
C LEU A 140 23.63 1.60 1.18
N LEU A 141 22.36 1.17 1.08
CA LEU A 141 21.43 1.23 2.21
C LEU A 141 21.79 0.19 3.27
N ALA A 142 22.36 0.65 4.37
CA ALA A 142 22.80 -0.22 5.47
C ALA A 142 21.62 -1.02 6.06
N GLY A 143 21.84 -2.30 6.34
CA GLY A 143 20.83 -3.21 6.88
C GLY A 143 19.95 -3.89 5.81
N MET A 144 20.10 -3.56 4.52
CA MET A 144 19.39 -4.24 3.45
C MET A 144 20.02 -5.60 3.12
N GLY A 145 19.31 -6.68 3.43
CA GLY A 145 19.77 -8.06 3.18
C GLY A 145 19.75 -8.46 1.71
N GLU A 146 20.52 -9.50 1.37
CA GLU A 146 20.60 -10.04 -0.01
C GLU A 146 19.23 -10.44 -0.57
N ARG A 147 18.41 -11.15 0.22
CA ARG A 147 17.05 -11.55 -0.18
C ARG A 147 16.15 -10.35 -0.47
N GLU A 148 16.32 -9.25 0.28
CA GLU A 148 15.54 -8.03 0.05
C GLU A 148 15.96 -7.34 -1.25
N ARG A 149 17.28 -7.25 -1.52
CA ARG A 149 17.81 -6.74 -2.79
C ARG A 149 17.34 -7.58 -3.98
N GLN A 150 17.46 -8.91 -3.91
CA GLN A 150 16.97 -9.81 -4.96
C GLN A 150 15.46 -9.64 -5.21
N ARG A 151 14.66 -9.48 -4.14
CA ARG A 151 13.22 -9.21 -4.26
C ARG A 151 12.93 -7.86 -4.92
N LEU A 152 13.70 -6.81 -4.64
CA LEU A 152 13.55 -5.50 -5.27
C LEU A 152 13.96 -5.55 -6.76
N ARG A 153 15.05 -6.24 -7.08
CA ARG A 153 15.49 -6.49 -8.46
C ARG A 153 14.48 -7.30 -9.26
N GLY A 154 13.88 -8.31 -8.64
CA GLY A 154 12.77 -9.05 -9.22
C GLY A 154 11.54 -8.18 -9.53
N LYS A 155 11.49 -6.94 -9.03
CA LYS A 155 10.47 -5.91 -9.34
C LYS A 155 10.99 -4.79 -10.26
N GLY A 156 12.19 -4.93 -10.82
CA GLY A 156 12.81 -3.91 -11.67
C GLY A 156 13.45 -2.74 -10.91
N ILE A 157 13.60 -2.84 -9.59
CA ILE A 157 14.22 -1.79 -8.75
C ILE A 157 15.66 -2.19 -8.49
N PHE A 158 16.60 -1.49 -9.11
CA PHE A 158 18.04 -1.73 -9.04
C PHE A 158 18.79 -0.64 -8.29
N THR A 159 18.21 0.55 -8.16
CA THR A 159 18.88 1.72 -7.58
C THR A 159 18.16 2.33 -6.38
N VAL A 160 18.89 3.09 -5.54
CA VAL A 160 18.30 3.80 -4.39
C VAL A 160 17.31 4.87 -4.88
N THR A 161 17.62 5.57 -5.96
CA THR A 161 16.71 6.54 -6.59
C THR A 161 15.40 5.87 -7.00
N GLN A 162 15.44 4.72 -7.70
CA GLN A 162 14.23 4.00 -8.07
C GLN A 162 13.41 3.59 -6.84
N LEU A 163 14.09 3.11 -5.78
CA LEU A 163 13.44 2.72 -4.54
C LEU A 163 12.74 3.90 -3.85
N SER A 164 13.29 5.12 -3.93
CA SER A 164 12.71 6.33 -3.33
C SER A 164 11.30 6.64 -3.83
N HIS A 165 11.00 6.36 -5.11
CA HIS A 165 9.68 6.59 -5.70
C HIS A 165 8.63 5.57 -5.26
N THR A 166 9.02 4.51 -4.55
CA THR A 166 8.10 3.43 -4.16
C THR A 166 7.46 3.64 -2.79
N PHE A 167 7.95 4.59 -1.99
CA PHE A 167 7.41 4.83 -0.66
C PHE A 167 5.98 5.40 -0.76
N GLN A 168 5.04 4.73 -0.08
CA GLN A 168 3.65 5.17 0.00
C GLN A 168 3.24 5.29 1.47
N PRO A 169 2.74 6.45 1.92
CA PRO A 169 2.26 6.61 3.28
C PRO A 169 1.04 5.70 3.51
N ARG A 170 1.19 4.69 4.37
CA ARG A 170 0.09 3.83 4.78
C ARG A 170 -0.34 4.19 6.19
N ARG A 171 -1.61 4.55 6.36
CA ARG A 171 -2.20 4.71 7.68
C ARG A 171 -2.19 3.35 8.39
N LYS A 172 -1.52 3.24 9.54
CA LYS A 172 -1.50 2.02 10.34
C LYS A 172 -2.94 1.61 10.70
N PRO A 173 -3.36 0.36 10.43
CA PRO A 173 -4.61 -0.18 10.92
C PRO A 173 -4.72 -0.05 12.44
N ARG A 174 -5.92 0.18 12.98
CA ARG A 174 -6.15 0.37 14.43
C ARG A 174 -5.60 -0.76 15.30
N TRP A 175 -5.62 -2.00 14.83
CA TRP A 175 -5.08 -3.18 15.54
C TRP A 175 -3.54 -3.24 15.61
N LEU A 176 -2.84 -2.36 14.88
CA LEU A 176 -1.38 -2.18 14.94
C LEU A 176 -0.98 -0.89 15.69
N GLN A 177 -1.94 -0.14 16.24
CA GLN A 177 -1.63 1.01 17.11
C GLN A 177 -0.99 0.49 18.40
N GLY A 178 0.22 0.95 18.71
CA GLY A 178 1.04 0.48 19.84
C GLY A 178 2.15 -0.52 19.49
N ARG A 179 2.17 -1.09 18.27
CA ARG A 179 3.32 -1.90 17.82
C ARG A 179 4.43 -1.03 17.24
N ALA A 180 5.69 -1.41 17.51
CA ALA A 180 6.88 -0.76 16.97
C ALA A 180 6.78 -0.58 15.44
N GLU A 181 7.20 0.58 14.95
CA GLU A 181 7.20 0.88 13.52
C GLU A 181 8.18 -0.01 12.76
N LYS A 182 7.78 -0.45 11.57
CA LYS A 182 8.68 -1.23 10.71
C LYS A 182 9.63 -0.26 10.01
N TYR A 183 10.92 -0.59 9.98
CA TYR A 183 11.89 0.19 9.21
C TYR A 183 11.60 0.13 7.70
N HIS A 184 11.62 1.27 7.03
CA HIS A 184 11.29 1.41 5.61
C HIS A 184 12.49 1.90 4.79
N HIS A 185 13.19 0.99 4.11
CA HIS A 185 14.27 1.35 3.17
C HIS A 185 13.83 2.33 2.07
N ALA A 186 12.57 2.25 1.62
CA ALA A 186 12.02 3.19 0.65
C ALA A 186 11.88 4.62 1.19
N LEU A 187 11.57 4.79 2.48
CA LEU A 187 11.55 6.11 3.12
C LEU A 187 12.96 6.66 3.32
N LYS A 188 13.92 5.79 3.66
CA LYS A 188 15.35 6.16 3.73
C LYS A 188 15.86 6.63 2.37
N ALA A 189 15.53 5.91 1.30
CA ALA A 189 15.84 6.30 -0.07
C ALA A 189 15.20 7.65 -0.45
N LEU A 190 13.96 7.90 -0.02
CA LEU A 190 13.28 9.18 -0.21
C LEU A 190 14.00 10.33 0.52
N ALA A 191 14.40 10.12 1.77
CA ALA A 191 15.17 11.10 2.53
C ALA A 191 16.49 11.47 1.82
N ILE A 192 17.23 10.48 1.33
CA ILE A 192 18.50 10.69 0.58
C ILE A 192 18.25 11.51 -0.68
N ARG A 193 17.24 11.15 -1.48
CA ARG A 193 16.92 11.85 -2.73
C ARG A 193 16.54 13.32 -2.47
N GLU A 194 15.70 13.57 -1.48
CA GLU A 194 15.19 14.92 -1.19
C GLU A 194 16.16 15.75 -0.33
N ARG A 195 17.21 15.12 0.22
CA ARG A 195 18.13 15.71 1.20
C ARG A 195 17.39 16.34 2.39
N LYS A 196 16.34 15.66 2.86
CA LYS A 196 15.49 16.12 3.98
C LYS A 196 15.32 15.02 5.01
N ILE A 197 15.22 15.42 6.28
CA ILE A 197 14.94 14.50 7.37
C ILE A 197 13.46 14.13 7.31
N HIS A 198 13.15 12.83 7.28
CA HIS A 198 11.78 12.34 7.30
C HIS A 198 11.45 11.73 8.67
N LEU A 199 10.30 12.12 9.23
CA LEU A 199 9.83 11.64 10.53
C LEU A 199 8.64 10.69 10.37
N VAL A 200 8.62 9.61 11.14
CA VAL A 200 7.49 8.69 11.26
C VAL A 200 6.99 8.73 12.70
N GLY A 201 5.91 9.48 12.92
CA GLY A 201 5.45 9.84 14.26
C GLY A 201 6.34 10.93 14.88
N ARG A 202 6.03 11.31 16.12
CA ARG A 202 6.88 12.24 16.88
C ARG A 202 7.91 11.44 17.68
N PRO A 203 9.21 11.75 17.56
CA PRO A 203 10.20 11.15 18.44
C PRO A 203 9.93 11.63 19.88
N GLU A 204 9.88 10.69 20.81
CA GLU A 204 9.74 10.96 22.24
C GLU A 204 11.13 10.84 22.84
N LEU A 205 11.79 11.97 23.05
CA LEU A 205 13.04 12.07 23.78
C LEU A 205 12.87 13.16 24.83
N LYS A 206 12.94 12.77 26.11
CA LYS A 206 12.94 13.69 27.24
C LYS A 206 14.18 13.42 28.06
N ILE A 207 14.96 14.47 28.33
CA ILE A 207 16.15 14.41 29.16
C ILE A 207 15.86 15.33 30.35
N GLU A 208 15.61 14.71 31.51
CA GLU A 208 15.23 15.41 32.75
C GLU A 208 16.38 15.33 33.77
N GLY A 209 17.45 16.10 33.52
CA GLY A 209 18.66 16.13 34.33
C GLY A 209 19.86 16.60 33.52
N THR A 210 21.07 16.36 34.03
CA THR A 210 22.31 16.72 33.34
C THR A 210 22.67 15.66 32.30
N PRO A 211 22.72 15.96 30.99
CA PRO A 211 23.10 14.97 29.98
C PRO A 211 24.57 14.58 30.13
N VAL A 212 24.83 13.28 30.07
CA VAL A 212 26.17 12.68 30.07
C VAL A 212 26.30 11.81 28.83
N TYR A 213 27.06 12.28 27.84
CA TYR A 213 27.29 11.55 26.59
C TYR A 213 28.46 10.58 26.78
N LEU A 214 28.18 9.29 26.60
CA LEU A 214 29.09 8.18 26.81
C LEU A 214 29.51 7.57 25.48
N ASP A 215 30.81 7.43 25.31
CA ASP A 215 31.43 6.60 24.28
C ASP A 215 32.54 5.75 24.90
N VAL A 216 32.70 4.51 24.43
CA VAL A 216 33.70 3.58 24.99
C VAL A 216 34.45 2.87 23.90
N GLU A 217 35.75 2.68 24.13
CA GLU A 217 36.62 1.93 23.24
C GLU A 217 37.12 0.66 23.94
N GLY A 218 37.09 -0.43 23.20
CA GLY A 218 37.51 -1.74 23.70
C GLY A 218 38.14 -2.60 22.63
N LEU A 219 38.78 -3.68 23.08
CA LEU A 219 39.35 -4.72 22.24
C LEU A 219 38.36 -5.88 22.18
N PRO A 220 37.64 -6.10 21.06
CA PRO A 220 36.66 -7.17 20.93
C PRO A 220 37.26 -8.56 21.17
N ASP A 221 38.54 -8.70 20.84
CA ASP A 221 39.32 -9.92 21.02
C ASP A 221 39.48 -10.32 22.49
N ARG A 222 39.75 -9.34 23.36
CA ARG A 222 40.03 -9.57 24.78
C ARG A 222 38.80 -9.33 25.67
N ASP A 223 37.68 -8.89 25.07
CA ASP A 223 36.54 -8.29 25.76
C ASP A 223 36.94 -7.23 26.80
N CYS A 224 38.03 -6.49 26.58
CA CYS A 224 38.52 -5.49 27.52
C CYS A 224 38.25 -4.08 27.01
N TYR A 225 37.91 -3.15 27.91
CA TYR A 225 37.70 -1.74 27.61
C TYR A 225 38.88 -0.93 28.14
N TYR A 226 39.43 -0.07 27.28
CA TYR A 226 40.66 0.67 27.59
C TYR A 226 40.47 2.18 27.66
N LEU A 227 39.32 2.70 27.21
CA LEU A 227 39.00 4.11 27.25
C LEU A 227 37.49 4.32 27.44
N ILE A 228 37.14 5.13 28.44
CA ILE A 228 35.77 5.60 28.68
C ILE A 228 35.77 7.11 28.48
N GLY A 229 35.00 7.58 27.50
CA GLY A 229 34.76 8.99 27.22
C GLY A 229 33.46 9.46 27.84
N LEU A 230 33.50 10.59 28.54
CA LEU A 230 32.32 11.27 29.06
C LEU A 230 32.34 12.73 28.66
N ARG A 231 31.20 13.20 28.17
CA ARG A 231 30.95 14.63 27.98
C ARG A 231 29.74 15.03 28.80
N ILE A 232 29.95 15.90 29.78
CA ILE A 232 28.96 16.28 30.78
C ILE A 232 28.46 17.69 30.50
N GLY A 233 27.14 17.86 30.42
CA GLY A 233 26.49 19.12 30.09
C GLY A 233 26.39 19.35 28.57
N SER A 234 26.07 20.58 28.16
CA SER A 234 25.89 20.94 26.75
C SER A 234 26.57 22.25 26.37
N GLY A 235 26.93 22.38 25.08
CA GLY A 235 27.52 23.57 24.48
C GLY A 235 28.95 23.86 24.94
N ALA A 236 29.30 25.15 25.01
CA ALA A 236 30.65 25.62 25.34
C ALA A 236 31.07 25.34 26.80
N ALA A 237 30.11 25.09 27.70
CA ALA A 237 30.36 24.76 29.10
C ALA A 237 30.52 23.25 29.37
N ALA A 238 30.38 22.41 28.34
CA ALA A 238 30.47 20.97 28.48
C ALA A 238 31.89 20.54 28.87
N ARG A 239 31.99 19.67 29.89
CA ARG A 239 33.27 19.14 30.38
C ARG A 239 33.53 17.77 29.77
N GLN A 240 34.70 17.58 29.18
CA GLN A 240 35.16 16.31 28.65
C GLN A 240 36.03 15.59 29.69
N HIS A 241 35.72 14.31 29.94
CA HIS A 241 36.57 13.39 30.70
C HIS A 241 36.96 12.22 29.80
N SER A 242 38.21 11.79 29.88
CA SER A 242 38.75 10.66 29.14
C SER A 242 39.51 9.75 30.11
N LEU A 243 38.87 8.65 30.50
CA LEU A 243 39.38 7.72 31.50
C LEU A 243 40.14 6.61 30.77
N TRP A 244 41.46 6.61 30.90
CA TRP A 244 42.36 5.77 30.13
C TRP A 244 42.97 4.65 30.99
N ALA A 245 42.93 3.42 30.49
CA ALA A 245 43.58 2.28 31.11
C ALA A 245 44.89 1.93 30.39
N ASP A 246 46.01 2.05 31.09
CA ASP A 246 47.32 1.70 30.54
C ASP A 246 47.49 0.19 30.33
N THR A 247 46.76 -0.62 31.09
CA THR A 247 46.79 -2.09 30.99
C THR A 247 45.38 -2.65 31.13
N ASP A 248 45.18 -3.89 30.68
CA ASP A 248 43.88 -4.58 30.79
C ASP A 248 43.42 -4.74 32.26
N ARG A 249 44.38 -4.79 33.20
CA ARG A 249 44.09 -4.82 34.65
C ARG A 249 43.60 -3.48 35.21
N ALA A 250 43.87 -2.38 34.51
CA ALA A 250 43.39 -1.05 34.89
C ALA A 250 41.93 -0.79 34.44
N GLU A 251 41.27 -1.76 33.80
CA GLU A 251 39.84 -1.71 33.46
C GLU A 251 38.97 -1.43 34.70
N GLU A 252 39.27 -2.06 35.84
CA GLU A 252 38.55 -1.81 37.10
C GLU A 252 38.76 -0.38 37.62
N LYS A 253 39.98 0.16 37.46
CA LYS A 253 40.30 1.52 37.89
C LYS A 253 39.47 2.55 37.10
N ILE A 254 39.46 2.45 35.78
CA ILE A 254 38.67 3.39 34.95
C ILE A 254 37.16 3.23 35.17
N TRP A 255 36.69 2.02 35.55
CA TRP A 255 35.30 1.81 35.97
C TRP A 255 34.96 2.55 37.25
N ARG A 256 35.80 2.43 38.28
CA ARG A 256 35.61 3.14 39.56
C ARG A 256 35.68 4.65 39.38
N GLU A 257 36.60 5.14 38.54
CA GLU A 257 36.69 6.55 38.18
C GLU A 257 35.43 7.03 37.41
N PHE A 258 34.91 6.21 36.50
CA PHE A 258 33.65 6.49 35.79
C PHE A 258 32.47 6.65 36.76
N LEU A 259 32.33 5.73 37.72
CA LEU A 259 31.32 5.81 38.77
C LEU A 259 31.50 7.05 39.65
N ALA A 260 32.74 7.35 40.05
CA ALA A 260 33.05 8.53 40.85
C ALA A 260 32.66 9.82 40.13
N VAL A 261 33.00 9.94 38.83
CA VAL A 261 32.62 11.10 38.00
C VAL A 261 31.09 11.23 37.93
N LEU A 262 30.36 10.14 37.65
CA LEU A 262 28.88 10.18 37.61
C LEU A 262 28.26 10.62 38.94
N ASN A 263 28.83 10.21 40.07
CA ASN A 263 28.36 10.61 41.40
C ASN A 263 28.58 12.09 41.71
N THR A 264 29.50 12.78 41.00
CA THR A 264 29.67 14.24 41.13
C THR A 264 28.63 15.04 40.35
N VAL A 265 27.88 14.41 39.45
CA VAL A 265 26.90 15.07 38.58
C VAL A 265 25.53 15.07 39.25
N GLU A 266 24.87 16.23 39.25
CA GLU A 266 23.50 16.33 39.72
C GLU A 266 22.53 15.74 38.68
N ARG A 267 21.75 14.73 39.08
CA ARG A 267 20.76 14.02 38.26
C ARG A 267 21.29 13.64 36.86
N PRO A 268 22.33 12.77 36.77
CA PRO A 268 22.93 12.40 35.50
C PRO A 268 21.98 11.58 34.63
N VAL A 269 21.87 11.94 33.35
CA VAL A 269 21.16 11.17 32.32
C VAL A 269 22.19 10.64 31.33
N LEU A 270 22.47 9.34 31.41
CA LEU A 270 23.48 8.70 30.57
C LEU A 270 22.92 8.46 29.17
N ILE A 271 23.60 8.96 28.15
CA ILE A 271 23.19 8.87 26.75
C ILE A 271 24.32 8.19 25.98
N HIS A 272 24.00 7.15 25.22
CA HIS A 272 24.97 6.44 24.39
C HIS A 272 24.36 6.13 23.03
N TYR A 273 25.20 5.86 22.02
CA TYR A 273 24.71 5.76 20.66
C TYR A 273 24.04 4.41 20.36
N GLY A 274 24.69 3.30 20.67
CA GLY A 274 24.30 1.97 20.18
C GLY A 274 24.23 0.87 21.25
N SER A 275 24.12 -0.37 20.79
CA SER A 275 24.06 -1.55 21.67
C SER A 275 25.42 -1.98 22.22
N TYR A 276 26.52 -1.41 21.70
CA TYR A 276 27.87 -1.71 22.15
C TYR A 276 28.08 -1.17 23.57
N GLU A 277 27.73 0.10 23.81
CA GLU A 277 27.81 0.72 25.14
C GLU A 277 26.82 0.08 26.13
N THR A 278 25.65 -0.36 25.68
CA THR A 278 24.72 -1.14 26.53
C THR A 278 25.38 -2.45 26.99
N SER A 279 26.15 -3.08 26.12
CA SER A 279 26.86 -4.33 26.41
C SER A 279 28.07 -4.07 27.32
N PHE A 280 28.76 -2.94 27.14
CA PHE A 280 29.76 -2.43 28.07
C PHE A 280 29.20 -2.29 29.49
N LEU A 281 28.14 -1.49 29.68
CA LEU A 281 27.56 -1.26 31.01
C LEU A 281 27.18 -2.56 31.72
N LYS A 282 26.54 -3.50 31.00
CA LYS A 282 26.18 -4.80 31.54
C LYS A 282 27.40 -5.64 31.94
N ARG A 283 28.43 -5.68 31.09
CA ARG A 283 29.65 -6.46 31.34
C ARG A 283 30.44 -5.89 32.52
N MET A 284 30.57 -4.58 32.58
CA MET A 284 31.32 -3.91 33.65
C MET A 284 30.67 -4.10 35.01
N ARG A 285 29.34 -3.98 35.10
CA ARG A 285 28.57 -4.32 36.31
C ARG A 285 28.79 -5.76 36.76
N ALA A 286 28.75 -6.70 35.82
CA ALA A 286 28.94 -8.12 36.11
C ALA A 286 30.37 -8.47 36.54
N ARG A 287 31.38 -7.75 36.05
CA ARG A 287 32.81 -8.01 36.35
C ARG A 287 33.31 -7.30 37.60
N HIS A 288 32.98 -6.02 37.73
CA HIS A 288 33.60 -5.10 38.68
C HIS A 288 32.62 -4.58 39.74
N GLY A 289 31.39 -5.09 39.75
CA GLY A 289 30.37 -4.79 40.75
C GLY A 289 29.36 -3.72 40.32
N GLU A 290 28.22 -3.75 41.01
CA GLU A 290 27.12 -2.79 40.83
C GLU A 290 27.45 -1.44 41.49
N PRO A 291 26.97 -0.30 40.94
CA PRO A 291 27.05 0.97 41.63
C PRO A 291 26.25 0.93 42.94
N GLU A 292 26.62 1.77 43.90
CA GLU A 292 25.94 1.85 45.20
C GLU A 292 24.44 2.12 45.02
N PRO A 293 23.55 1.31 45.63
CA PRO A 293 22.11 1.50 45.50
C PRO A 293 21.66 2.90 45.93
N GLY A 294 20.91 3.60 45.08
CA GLY A 294 20.45 4.96 45.33
C GLY A 294 21.46 6.07 44.99
N SER A 295 22.67 5.73 44.53
CA SER A 295 23.63 6.72 44.02
C SER A 295 23.18 7.34 42.67
N PRO A 296 23.63 8.55 42.31
CA PRO A 296 23.40 9.13 40.99
C PRO A 296 23.84 8.21 39.84
N ALA A 297 24.96 7.50 40.01
CA ALA A 297 25.46 6.54 39.01
C ALA A 297 24.51 5.35 38.80
N ALA A 298 23.92 4.81 39.88
CA ALA A 298 22.95 3.71 39.78
C ALA A 298 21.70 4.14 38.99
N GLY A 299 21.14 5.32 39.29
CA GLY A 299 19.99 5.87 38.57
C GLY A 299 20.28 6.15 37.08
N ALA A 300 21.47 6.67 36.77
CA ALA A 300 21.89 6.93 35.39
C ALA A 300 22.03 5.65 34.55
N MET A 301 22.47 4.54 35.16
CA MET A 301 22.58 3.25 34.47
C MET A 301 21.24 2.58 34.19
N GLU A 302 20.30 2.67 35.13
CA GLU A 302 18.95 2.11 34.96
C GLU A 302 18.15 2.86 33.89
N SER A 303 18.37 4.16 33.78
CA SER A 303 17.70 5.06 32.82
C SER A 303 18.53 5.38 31.57
N ALA A 304 19.62 4.63 31.33
CA ALA A 304 20.54 4.89 30.23
C ALA A 304 19.81 4.87 28.86
N LEU A 305 20.01 5.93 28.08
CA LEU A 305 19.28 6.18 26.85
C LEU A 305 20.09 5.76 25.63
N ASN A 306 19.59 4.75 24.91
CA ASN A 306 20.14 4.30 23.64
C ASN A 306 19.59 5.14 22.47
N LEU A 307 20.41 5.99 21.87
CA LEU A 307 19.96 6.93 20.85
C LEU A 307 19.54 6.26 19.53
N VAL A 308 20.22 5.19 19.11
CA VAL A 308 19.83 4.41 17.91
C VAL A 308 18.42 3.86 18.06
N SER A 309 18.01 3.46 19.26
CA SER A 309 16.64 2.96 19.50
C SER A 309 15.55 4.04 19.31
N VAL A 310 15.91 5.30 19.58
CA VAL A 310 15.04 6.47 19.38
C VAL A 310 14.98 6.86 17.89
N ILE A 311 16.11 6.77 17.19
CA ILE A 311 16.22 7.09 15.75
C ILE A 311 15.54 6.00 14.91
N PHE A 312 15.78 4.73 15.22
CA PHE A 312 15.44 3.62 14.33
C PHE A 312 13.93 3.55 14.04
N ALA A 313 13.60 3.48 12.74
CA ALA A 313 12.24 3.46 12.20
C ALA A 313 11.37 4.70 12.49
N ARG A 314 11.88 5.70 13.23
CA ARG A 314 11.19 6.95 13.56
C ARG A 314 11.79 8.17 12.86
N ILE A 315 13.12 8.24 12.75
CA ILE A 315 13.84 9.37 12.16
C ILE A 315 14.71 8.85 11.00
N TYR A 316 14.49 9.40 9.81
CA TYR A 316 15.20 9.03 8.59
C TYR A 316 16.05 10.22 8.14
N PHE A 317 17.29 10.26 8.63
CA PHE A 317 18.31 11.18 8.11
C PHE A 317 18.67 10.83 6.65
N PRO A 318 19.03 11.80 5.81
CA PRO A 318 19.38 11.59 4.40
C PRO A 318 20.82 11.06 4.22
N THR A 319 21.13 9.99 4.93
CA THR A 319 22.43 9.29 4.96
C THR A 319 22.26 7.83 4.49
N PHE A 320 23.33 7.11 4.18
CA PHE A 320 23.19 5.72 3.72
C PHE A 320 23.07 4.72 4.88
N SER A 321 23.60 5.07 6.05
CA SER A 321 23.46 4.32 7.29
C SER A 321 22.89 5.18 8.43
N ASN A 322 22.54 4.53 9.54
CA ASN A 322 22.24 5.21 10.80
C ASN A 322 23.45 5.16 11.75
N GLY A 323 24.67 5.19 11.21
CA GLY A 323 25.89 5.29 12.02
C GLY A 323 26.12 6.72 12.53
N LEU A 324 26.69 6.86 13.73
CA LEU A 324 26.94 8.15 14.38
C LEU A 324 27.72 9.07 13.44
N LYS A 325 28.81 8.55 12.87
CA LYS A 325 29.69 9.29 11.96
C LYS A 325 28.98 9.88 10.75
N GLU A 326 28.15 9.08 10.06
CA GLU A 326 27.40 9.58 8.89
C GLU A 326 26.35 10.62 9.27
N ILE A 327 25.61 10.40 10.36
CA ILE A 327 24.57 11.35 10.79
C ILE A 327 25.20 12.66 11.27
N ALA A 328 26.22 12.62 12.13
CA ALA A 328 26.83 13.83 12.64
C ALA A 328 27.55 14.62 11.54
N GLN A 329 28.20 13.96 10.57
CA GLN A 329 28.75 14.61 9.37
C GLN A 329 27.67 15.34 8.56
N TYR A 330 26.51 14.71 8.37
CA TYR A 330 25.38 15.37 7.73
C TYR A 330 24.89 16.59 8.51
N LEU A 331 24.97 16.55 9.85
CA LEU A 331 24.65 17.68 10.73
C LEU A 331 25.78 18.72 10.83
N GLY A 332 26.87 18.55 10.09
CA GLY A 332 27.98 19.50 10.01
C GLY A 332 29.11 19.26 11.02
N PHE A 333 29.10 18.15 11.76
CA PHE A 333 30.20 17.80 12.66
C PHE A 333 31.38 17.16 11.92
N SER A 334 32.59 17.55 12.27
CA SER A 334 33.84 17.02 11.71
C SER A 334 34.75 16.51 12.81
N TRP A 335 35.27 15.29 12.64
CA TRP A 335 36.27 14.72 13.53
C TRP A 335 37.61 15.41 13.34
N SER A 336 38.30 15.67 14.45
CA SER A 336 39.61 16.30 14.52
C SER A 336 40.71 15.41 13.93
N VAL A 337 40.56 14.08 14.03
CA VAL A 337 41.53 13.10 13.53
C VAL A 337 41.13 12.58 12.14
N PRO A 338 41.97 12.77 11.10
CA PRO A 338 41.72 12.23 9.77
C PRO A 338 41.66 10.70 9.78
N GLU A 339 40.79 10.12 8.96
CA GLU A 339 40.67 8.66 8.75
C GLU A 339 40.37 7.81 9.99
N ALA A 340 40.03 8.44 11.13
CA ALA A 340 39.70 7.74 12.37
C ALA A 340 38.48 6.80 12.20
N SER A 341 38.57 5.59 12.73
CA SER A 341 37.50 4.59 12.70
C SER A 341 37.68 3.62 13.85
N GLY A 342 36.65 2.86 14.22
CA GLY A 342 36.78 1.82 15.27
C GLY A 342 37.81 0.72 14.95
N VAL A 343 38.11 0.47 13.67
CA VAL A 343 39.22 -0.45 13.31
C VAL A 343 40.56 0.22 13.57
N GLN A 344 40.67 1.50 13.21
CA GLN A 344 41.87 2.29 13.43
C GLN A 344 42.13 2.53 14.92
N SER A 345 41.09 2.63 15.75
CA SER A 345 41.22 2.74 17.22
C SER A 345 41.91 1.50 17.80
N VAL A 346 41.52 0.30 17.35
CA VAL A 346 42.20 -0.95 17.72
C VAL A 346 43.67 -0.95 17.28
N VAL A 347 43.98 -0.51 16.06
CA VAL A 347 45.37 -0.43 15.56
C VAL A 347 46.20 0.55 16.39
N TRP A 348 45.66 1.72 16.72
CA TRP A 348 46.33 2.69 17.59
C TRP A 348 46.57 2.11 19.00
N ARG A 349 45.59 1.38 19.56
CA ARG A 349 45.72 0.75 20.86
C ARG A 349 46.80 -0.33 20.86
N GLU A 350 46.82 -1.20 19.86
CA GLU A 350 47.86 -2.23 19.71
C GLU A 350 49.26 -1.62 19.53
N THR A 351 49.37 -0.60 18.67
CA THR A 351 50.63 0.12 18.46
C THR A 351 51.13 0.74 19.75
N TRP A 352 50.23 1.38 20.51
CA TRP A 352 50.56 1.98 21.78
C TRP A 352 50.97 0.95 22.84
N SER A 353 50.24 -0.17 22.93
CA SER A 353 50.49 -1.20 23.92
C SER A 353 51.84 -1.91 23.72
N ARG A 354 52.33 -1.99 22.47
CA ARG A 354 53.64 -2.58 22.13
C ARG A 354 54.82 -1.66 22.45
N ALA A 355 54.66 -0.34 22.30
CA ALA A 355 55.75 0.60 22.49
C ALA A 355 55.26 1.95 23.05
N PRO A 356 54.78 2.01 24.32
CA PRO A 356 54.12 3.22 24.86
C PRO A 356 54.97 4.48 24.78
N ALA A 357 56.29 4.36 25.01
CA ALA A 357 57.22 5.50 25.03
C ALA A 357 57.38 6.20 23.68
N SER A 358 57.18 5.48 22.56
CA SER A 358 57.38 6.01 21.19
C SER A 358 56.09 6.22 20.41
N SER A 359 54.92 6.00 21.02
CA SER A 359 53.61 5.98 20.36
C SER A 359 52.55 6.85 21.06
N GLU A 360 53.01 7.88 21.79
CA GLU A 360 52.12 8.80 22.49
C GLU A 360 51.16 9.55 21.54
N ARG A 361 51.54 9.65 20.26
CA ARG A 361 50.67 10.22 19.21
C ARG A 361 49.42 9.38 19.00
N GLU A 362 49.54 8.06 18.94
CA GLU A 362 48.45 7.11 18.78
C GLU A 362 47.47 7.18 19.96
N ARG A 363 48.01 7.30 21.19
CA ARG A 363 47.20 7.52 22.39
C ARG A 363 46.44 8.85 22.35
N ARG A 364 47.08 9.96 21.96
CA ARG A 364 46.41 11.25 21.81
C ARG A 364 45.32 11.21 20.73
N ASN A 365 45.57 10.54 19.61
CA ASN A 365 44.58 10.36 18.55
C ASN A 365 43.36 9.56 19.04
N LEU A 366 43.57 8.51 19.83
CA LEU A 366 42.49 7.73 20.45
C LEU A 366 41.63 8.58 21.38
N ILE A 367 42.26 9.33 22.27
CA ILE A 367 41.58 10.21 23.22
C ILE A 367 40.77 11.29 22.46
N ALA A 368 41.37 11.90 21.45
CA ALA A 368 40.69 12.89 20.61
C ALA A 368 39.52 12.28 19.83
N TYR A 369 39.70 11.08 19.24
CA TYR A 369 38.65 10.38 18.50
C TYR A 369 37.44 10.03 19.38
N ASN A 370 37.67 9.48 20.57
CA ASN A 370 36.61 9.16 21.54
C ASN A 370 35.92 10.43 22.08
N ALA A 371 36.68 11.50 22.33
CA ALA A 371 36.10 12.79 22.70
C ALA A 371 35.23 13.40 21.59
N ASP A 372 35.66 13.27 20.33
CA ASP A 372 34.88 13.67 19.16
C ASP A 372 33.61 12.83 19.03
N ASP A 373 33.65 11.52 19.32
CA ASP A 373 32.45 10.66 19.32
C ASP A 373 31.45 11.09 20.41
N CYS A 374 31.91 11.46 21.62
CA CYS A 374 31.05 12.07 22.64
C CYS A 374 30.42 13.40 22.17
N ALA A 375 31.20 14.27 21.51
CA ALA A 375 30.71 15.55 20.99
C ALA A 375 29.76 15.38 19.79
N ALA A 376 30.03 14.43 18.90
CA ALA A 376 29.13 14.06 17.81
C ALA A 376 27.80 13.53 18.37
N LEU A 377 27.86 12.72 19.43
CA LEU A 377 26.68 12.20 20.11
C LEU A 377 25.84 13.35 20.69
N GLU A 378 26.45 14.36 21.30
CA GLU A 378 25.78 15.58 21.73
C GLU A 378 25.03 16.25 20.56
N VAL A 379 25.71 16.50 19.44
CA VAL A 379 25.12 17.16 18.27
C VAL A 379 23.90 16.41 17.74
N VAL A 380 23.98 15.08 17.63
CA VAL A 380 22.85 14.25 17.18
C VAL A 380 21.71 14.28 18.19
N THR A 381 22.01 14.20 19.49
CA THR A 381 20.99 14.30 20.55
C THR A 381 20.27 15.64 20.51
N GLN A 382 21.01 16.76 20.41
CA GLN A 382 20.41 18.10 20.33
C GLN A 382 19.50 18.21 19.11
N ARG A 383 19.93 17.72 17.95
CA ARG A 383 19.08 17.71 16.77
C ARG A 383 17.79 16.90 16.99
N ILE A 384 17.84 15.78 17.69
CA ILE A 384 16.65 14.97 17.98
C ILE A 384 15.71 15.70 18.95
N LEU A 385 16.25 16.40 19.97
CA LEU A 385 15.47 17.24 20.87
C LEU A 385 14.78 18.37 20.09
N ASP A 386 15.49 19.05 19.19
CA ASP A 386 14.93 20.09 18.33
C ASP A 386 13.77 19.56 17.48
N LEU A 387 13.95 18.37 16.89
CA LEU A 387 12.93 17.68 16.08
C LEU A 387 11.72 17.21 16.90
N ALA A 388 11.91 16.93 18.19
CA ALA A 388 10.83 16.57 19.10
C ALA A 388 10.04 17.81 19.55
N ALA A 389 10.72 18.95 19.73
CA ALA A 389 10.12 20.20 20.19
C ALA A 389 9.40 20.96 19.07
N THR A 390 10.00 21.07 17.89
CA THR A 390 9.47 21.81 16.75
C THR A 390 9.71 21.06 15.44
N LEU A 391 8.97 21.39 14.38
CA LEU A 391 9.19 20.87 13.04
C LEU A 391 9.84 21.96 12.18
N PRO A 392 11.19 21.97 12.06
CA PRO A 392 11.90 22.83 11.14
C PRO A 392 11.45 22.66 9.67
N PRO A 393 11.63 23.67 8.81
CA PRO A 393 11.22 23.62 7.40
C PRO A 393 11.99 22.58 6.56
N ASP A 394 13.16 22.11 7.01
CA ASP A 394 13.96 21.06 6.38
C ASP A 394 13.50 19.62 6.74
N VAL A 395 12.39 19.49 7.47
CA VAL A 395 11.88 18.24 8.02
C VAL A 395 10.48 17.93 7.48
N VAL A 396 10.26 16.68 7.08
CA VAL A 396 9.00 16.21 6.48
C VAL A 396 8.36 15.14 7.37
N ASP A 397 7.13 15.38 7.81
CA ASP A 397 6.31 14.34 8.47
C ASP A 397 5.81 13.35 7.40
N ALA A 398 6.24 12.09 7.50
CA ALA A 398 5.84 11.03 6.59
C ALA A 398 4.34 10.72 6.64
N ALA A 399 3.64 11.06 7.73
CA ALA A 399 2.18 10.97 7.81
C ALA A 399 1.47 12.11 7.05
N GLY A 400 2.16 13.24 6.87
CA GLY A 400 1.70 14.42 6.15
C GLY A 400 1.98 14.40 4.64
N LEU A 401 2.80 13.45 4.17
CA LEU A 401 3.04 13.21 2.74
C LEU A 401 1.69 12.96 2.03
N LYS A 402 1.26 13.92 1.21
CA LYS A 402 0.00 13.83 0.49
C LYS A 402 0.07 12.66 -0.48
N ARG A 403 -0.98 11.84 -0.46
CA ARG A 403 -1.23 10.86 -1.50
C ARG A 403 -1.60 11.65 -2.76
N GLU A 404 -0.67 11.80 -3.69
CA GLU A 404 -0.99 12.36 -5.00
C GLU A 404 -1.92 11.39 -5.71
N ASN A 405 -3.21 11.68 -5.64
CA ASN A 405 -4.21 11.11 -6.52
C ASN A 405 -4.53 12.22 -7.51
N PRO A 406 -4.13 12.13 -8.79
CA PRO A 406 -4.22 13.26 -9.73
C PRO A 406 -5.66 13.76 -9.99
N TYR A 407 -6.70 13.10 -9.46
CA TYR A 407 -8.09 13.42 -9.74
C TYR A 407 -9.01 13.23 -8.51
N GLY A 408 -9.10 14.22 -7.62
CA GLY A 408 -10.13 14.19 -6.58
C GLY A 408 -10.40 15.53 -5.89
N PHE A 409 -11.56 16.13 -6.16
CA PHE A 409 -12.11 17.21 -5.34
C PHE A 409 -12.47 16.67 -3.94
N LYS A 410 -11.69 17.03 -2.91
CA LYS A 410 -12.03 16.76 -1.51
C LYS A 410 -11.91 18.05 -0.67
N ARG A 411 -12.78 18.18 0.34
CA ARG A 411 -12.75 19.27 1.33
C ARG A 411 -11.43 19.27 2.10
N ASN A 412 -10.78 20.44 2.15
CA ASN A 412 -9.53 20.66 2.86
C ASN A 412 -9.72 20.50 4.38
N ARG A 413 -8.81 19.77 5.02
CA ARG A 413 -8.73 19.63 6.48
C ARG A 413 -7.57 20.48 6.96
N PHE A 414 -7.86 21.59 7.63
CA PHE A 414 -6.84 22.53 8.09
C PHE A 414 -6.28 22.11 9.43
N PHE A 415 -4.98 22.37 9.63
CA PHE A 415 -4.20 21.93 10.79
C PHE A 415 -4.55 22.73 12.06
N PHE A 416 -4.80 24.03 11.91
CA PHE A 416 -5.26 24.91 12.98
C PHE A 416 -6.78 25.08 12.96
N PRO A 417 -7.49 24.96 14.09
CA PRO A 417 -8.93 25.23 14.17
C PRO A 417 -9.28 26.62 13.63
N GLU A 418 -8.43 27.61 13.84
CA GLU A 418 -8.59 28.99 13.41
C GLU A 418 -8.56 29.10 11.88
N LEU A 419 -7.71 28.33 11.20
CA LEU A 419 -7.69 28.27 9.73
C LEU A 419 -8.89 27.50 9.18
N ALA A 420 -9.39 26.51 9.91
CA ALA A 420 -10.67 25.89 9.57
C ALA A 420 -11.82 26.89 9.73
N THR A 421 -11.79 27.74 10.76
CA THR A 421 -12.74 28.82 11.00
C THR A 421 -12.63 29.91 9.92
N ILE A 422 -11.41 30.31 9.51
CA ILE A 422 -11.17 31.27 8.43
C ILE A 422 -11.63 30.70 7.09
N ASN A 423 -11.33 29.44 6.80
CA ASN A 423 -11.77 28.81 5.56
C ASN A 423 -13.28 28.55 5.56
N GLN A 424 -13.89 28.19 6.70
CA GLN A 424 -15.35 28.19 6.87
C GLN A 424 -15.91 29.59 6.66
N ALA A 425 -15.21 30.63 7.12
CA ALA A 425 -15.61 32.02 6.93
C ALA A 425 -15.47 32.51 5.47
N ALA A 426 -14.64 31.83 4.68
CA ALA A 426 -14.47 32.05 3.25
C ALA A 426 -15.45 31.23 2.37
N TYR A 427 -16.20 30.28 2.95
CA TYR A 427 -17.25 29.58 2.19
C TYR A 427 -18.34 30.56 1.77
N TRP A 428 -18.82 30.39 0.55
CA TRP A 428 -19.84 31.23 -0.09
C TRP A 428 -21.09 31.46 0.80
N ASP A 429 -21.56 30.42 1.50
CA ASP A 429 -22.73 30.51 2.38
C ASP A 429 -22.43 31.30 3.66
N TYR A 430 -21.26 31.09 4.29
CA TYR A 430 -20.85 31.85 5.48
C TYR A 430 -20.63 33.33 5.17
N GLN A 431 -19.96 33.65 4.05
CA GLN A 431 -19.76 35.03 3.62
C GLN A 431 -21.10 35.72 3.39
N ARG A 432 -22.08 35.05 2.75
CA ARG A 432 -23.41 35.62 2.53
C ARG A 432 -24.22 35.80 3.80
N GLU A 433 -24.22 34.84 4.71
CA GLU A 433 -25.07 34.86 5.91
C GLU A 433 -24.52 35.76 7.05
N LYS A 434 -23.19 35.89 7.18
CA LYS A 434 -22.56 36.56 8.33
C LYS A 434 -21.84 37.86 7.97
N VAL A 435 -21.25 37.95 6.77
CA VAL A 435 -20.38 39.07 6.36
C VAL A 435 -21.16 40.04 5.46
N TYR A 436 -21.69 39.59 4.32
CA TYR A 436 -22.40 40.44 3.35
C TYR A 436 -23.74 41.00 3.88
N VAL A 437 -24.43 40.29 4.79
CA VAL A 437 -25.62 40.78 5.51
C VAL A 437 -25.36 42.03 6.33
N LYS A 438 -24.13 42.18 6.85
CA LYS A 438 -23.78 43.29 7.74
C LYS A 438 -23.35 44.53 6.96
N SER A 439 -22.87 44.35 5.74
CA SER A 439 -22.34 45.41 4.88
C SER A 439 -23.37 46.01 3.91
N ASP A 440 -24.52 45.36 3.66
CA ASP A 440 -25.60 45.93 2.84
C ASP A 440 -27.00 45.68 3.45
N ARG A 441 -27.74 46.77 3.69
CA ARG A 441 -29.09 46.77 4.29
C ARG A 441 -30.12 46.03 3.42
N ARG A 442 -29.89 45.90 2.10
CA ARG A 442 -30.73 45.12 1.16
C ARG A 442 -30.52 43.61 1.32
N LEU A 443 -29.30 43.13 1.51
CA LEU A 443 -28.99 41.69 1.70
C LEU A 443 -29.53 41.17 3.04
N ARG A 444 -29.55 42.00 4.08
CA ARG A 444 -30.17 41.68 5.38
C ARG A 444 -31.68 41.46 5.31
N ARG A 445 -32.39 42.20 4.45
CA ARG A 445 -33.83 41.97 4.20
C ARG A 445 -34.09 40.70 3.38
N ALA A 446 -33.15 40.28 2.53
CA ALA A 446 -33.27 39.07 1.71
C ALA A 446 -33.08 37.76 2.51
N LEU A 447 -32.23 37.76 3.55
CA LEU A 447 -31.96 36.57 4.38
C LEU A 447 -32.93 36.37 5.56
N ILE A 448 -33.61 37.43 6.03
CA ILE A 448 -34.62 37.33 7.10
C ILE A 448 -35.97 36.81 6.57
N LYS A 449 -36.18 36.79 5.26
CA LYS A 449 -37.28 36.07 4.62
C LYS A 449 -36.75 34.84 3.91
N VAL A 450 -36.69 33.71 4.59
CA VAL A 450 -37.26 32.51 3.95
C VAL A 450 -38.76 32.70 4.14
N PRO A 451 -39.53 33.08 3.11
CA PRO A 451 -40.96 32.89 3.24
C PRO A 451 -41.12 31.38 3.45
N ALA A 452 -41.67 30.95 4.58
CA ALA A 452 -42.51 29.77 4.56
C ALA A 452 -43.40 30.00 3.34
N GLY A 453 -43.17 29.21 2.27
CA GLY A 453 -43.76 29.50 0.97
C GLY A 453 -45.23 29.77 1.20
N SER A 454 -45.63 31.05 1.12
CA SER A 454 -47.04 31.38 1.04
C SER A 454 -47.52 30.50 -0.09
N ILE A 455 -48.54 29.69 0.14
CA ILE A 455 -49.19 28.96 -0.94
C ILE A 455 -49.54 30.05 -1.95
N ARG A 456 -48.70 30.24 -2.96
CA ARG A 456 -48.96 31.21 -4.02
C ARG A 456 -50.16 30.59 -4.71
N ASP A 457 -51.24 31.36 -4.85
CA ASP A 457 -52.37 30.92 -5.64
C ASP A 457 -51.87 30.67 -7.06
N VAL A 458 -51.60 29.40 -7.34
CA VAL A 458 -51.10 28.97 -8.64
C VAL A 458 -52.31 29.00 -9.57
N PRO A 459 -52.29 29.81 -10.64
CA PRO A 459 -53.42 29.90 -11.56
C PRO A 459 -53.72 28.52 -12.17
N VAL A 460 -54.98 28.11 -12.06
CA VAL A 460 -55.47 26.84 -12.57
C VAL A 460 -55.59 26.93 -14.09
N ASN A 461 -54.92 26.02 -14.81
CA ASN A 461 -54.98 25.97 -16.27
C ASN A 461 -56.26 25.29 -16.77
N ARG A 462 -56.78 24.31 -16.04
CA ARG A 462 -57.97 23.54 -16.43
C ARG A 462 -58.81 23.16 -15.21
N ARG A 463 -60.13 23.36 -15.28
CA ARG A 463 -61.10 22.83 -14.30
C ARG A 463 -61.81 21.63 -14.90
N VAL A 464 -61.92 20.53 -14.15
CA VAL A 464 -62.58 19.30 -14.58
C VAL A 464 -63.67 18.95 -13.58
N GLN A 465 -64.91 18.83 -14.07
CA GLN A 465 -66.02 18.30 -13.28
C GLN A 465 -66.05 16.78 -13.50
N CYS A 466 -65.80 16.00 -12.45
CA CYS A 466 -65.88 14.54 -12.55
C CYS A 466 -67.34 14.10 -12.63
N ALA A 467 -67.62 13.14 -13.53
CA ALA A 467 -68.93 12.54 -13.66
C ALA A 467 -69.35 11.82 -12.36
N ALA A 468 -70.65 11.79 -12.09
CA ALA A 468 -71.20 11.02 -10.99
C ALA A 468 -71.10 9.51 -11.32
N PRO A 469 -70.66 8.65 -10.38
CA PRO A 469 -70.69 7.22 -10.56
C PRO A 469 -72.14 6.74 -10.65
N THR A 470 -72.39 5.78 -11.53
CA THR A 470 -73.71 5.14 -11.70
C THR A 470 -73.86 3.88 -10.83
N GLN A 471 -72.75 3.32 -10.33
CA GLN A 471 -72.71 2.08 -9.55
C GLN A 471 -71.70 2.20 -8.40
N CYS A 472 -71.98 1.48 -7.31
CA CYS A 472 -71.06 1.36 -6.19
C CYS A 472 -69.85 0.47 -6.57
N PRO A 473 -68.60 0.93 -6.46
CA PRO A 473 -67.41 0.14 -6.78
C PRO A 473 -67.17 -1.03 -5.81
N HIS A 474 -67.89 -1.08 -4.69
CA HIS A 474 -67.76 -2.14 -3.69
C HIS A 474 -68.83 -3.22 -3.79
N CYS A 475 -70.05 -2.90 -4.20
CA CYS A 475 -71.17 -3.85 -4.22
C CYS A 475 -71.95 -3.86 -5.55
N GLY A 476 -71.54 -3.08 -6.56
CA GLY A 476 -72.13 -3.06 -7.90
C GLY A 476 -73.51 -2.38 -8.02
N LEU A 477 -74.21 -2.15 -6.90
CA LEU A 477 -75.56 -1.58 -6.90
C LEU A 477 -75.58 -0.05 -7.13
N SER A 478 -76.66 0.45 -7.72
CA SER A 478 -76.85 1.84 -8.18
C SER A 478 -77.49 2.80 -7.15
N SER A 479 -77.83 2.31 -5.95
CA SER A 479 -78.43 3.13 -4.89
C SER A 479 -77.38 4.01 -4.18
N LEU A 480 -77.10 5.16 -4.78
CA LEU A 480 -76.04 6.09 -4.37
C LEU A 480 -76.63 7.43 -3.93
N ARG A 481 -76.20 7.93 -2.76
CA ARG A 481 -76.51 9.29 -2.31
C ARG A 481 -75.28 10.18 -2.47
N LYS A 482 -75.47 11.41 -2.95
CA LYS A 482 -74.42 12.45 -2.86
C LYS A 482 -74.15 12.71 -1.37
N TYR A 483 -72.92 12.47 -0.94
CA TYR A 483 -72.51 12.67 0.44
C TYR A 483 -72.09 14.13 0.65
N ASP A 484 -71.01 14.55 -0.02
CA ASP A 484 -70.52 15.93 0.03
C ASP A 484 -69.76 16.34 -1.25
N ARG A 485 -69.42 17.63 -1.34
CA ARG A 485 -68.56 18.19 -2.40
C ARG A 485 -67.11 18.15 -1.96
N ALA A 486 -66.24 17.68 -2.85
CA ALA A 486 -64.80 17.69 -2.66
C ALA A 486 -64.10 18.23 -3.92
N SER A 487 -62.90 18.77 -3.73
CA SER A 487 -62.06 19.23 -4.82
C SER A 487 -60.60 18.78 -4.63
N ARG A 488 -59.86 18.72 -5.73
CA ARG A 488 -58.44 18.36 -5.71
C ARG A 488 -57.67 19.10 -6.78
N THR A 489 -56.60 19.79 -6.39
CA THR A 489 -55.65 20.39 -7.32
C THR A 489 -54.50 19.43 -7.61
N VAL A 490 -54.21 19.21 -8.89
CA VAL A 490 -53.10 18.40 -9.37
C VAL A 490 -52.11 19.31 -10.10
N TYR A 491 -50.84 19.24 -9.68
CA TYR A 491 -49.73 19.98 -10.24
C TYR A 491 -48.93 19.07 -11.17
N ASP A 492 -48.81 19.44 -12.44
CA ASP A 492 -48.10 18.64 -13.44
C ASP A 492 -47.31 19.51 -14.43
N LEU A 493 -46.66 18.85 -15.39
CA LEU A 493 -45.97 19.49 -16.50
C LEU A 493 -46.59 19.08 -17.83
N LYS A 494 -46.71 20.03 -18.76
CA LYS A 494 -47.15 19.78 -20.14
C LYS A 494 -45.98 19.99 -21.08
N PHE A 495 -45.59 18.90 -21.74
CA PHE A 495 -44.59 18.90 -22.81
C PHE A 495 -45.25 19.37 -24.10
N THR A 496 -44.67 20.40 -24.73
CA THR A 496 -45.11 20.95 -26.02
C THR A 496 -43.92 20.98 -26.99
N ARG A 497 -44.18 21.19 -28.28
CA ARG A 497 -43.10 21.33 -29.28
C ARG A 497 -42.13 22.48 -28.94
N GLY A 498 -42.64 23.56 -28.34
CA GLY A 498 -41.86 24.75 -27.97
C GLY A 498 -41.30 24.74 -26.55
N GLY A 499 -41.37 23.62 -25.83
CA GLY A 499 -40.80 23.48 -24.49
C GLY A 499 -41.75 22.93 -23.43
N LEU A 500 -41.36 23.11 -22.18
CA LEU A 500 -42.01 22.54 -21.00
C LEU A 500 -42.75 23.63 -20.23
N ARG A 501 -44.03 23.41 -19.90
CA ARG A 501 -44.85 24.39 -19.17
C ARG A 501 -45.46 23.76 -17.93
N ARG A 502 -45.60 24.54 -16.85
CA ARG A 502 -46.44 24.15 -15.71
C ARG A 502 -47.88 23.95 -16.18
N TRP A 503 -48.53 22.91 -15.67
CA TRP A 503 -49.92 22.61 -15.96
C TRP A 503 -50.68 22.19 -14.69
N VAL A 504 -51.58 23.04 -14.22
CA VAL A 504 -52.37 22.82 -13.01
C VAL A 504 -53.81 22.52 -13.35
N VAL A 505 -54.31 21.37 -12.89
CA VAL A 505 -55.69 20.93 -13.11
C VAL A 505 -56.43 20.87 -11.79
N HIS A 506 -57.59 21.50 -11.71
CA HIS A 506 -58.45 21.47 -10.52
C HIS A 506 -59.69 20.62 -10.79
N TYR A 507 -59.84 19.54 -10.03
CA TYR A 507 -60.93 18.59 -10.16
C TYR A 507 -62.01 18.88 -9.12
N HIS A 508 -63.26 18.95 -9.56
CA HIS A 508 -64.44 19.02 -8.70
C HIS A 508 -65.22 17.72 -8.78
N TYR A 509 -65.54 17.12 -7.63
CA TYR A 509 -66.29 15.87 -7.57
C TYR A 509 -67.16 15.78 -6.33
N HIS A 510 -68.13 14.86 -6.37
CA HIS A 510 -68.94 14.51 -5.21
C HIS A 510 -68.50 13.15 -4.67
N ARG A 511 -68.31 13.03 -3.35
CA ARG A 511 -68.25 11.70 -2.73
C ARG A 511 -69.66 11.14 -2.66
N HIS A 512 -69.78 9.83 -2.85
CA HIS A 512 -71.06 9.14 -2.86
C HIS A 512 -71.08 8.09 -1.76
N GLU A 513 -72.21 7.99 -1.07
CA GLU A 513 -72.47 6.98 -0.06
C GLU A 513 -73.38 5.91 -0.69
N CYS A 514 -72.96 4.66 -0.65
CA CYS A 514 -73.83 3.57 -1.07
C CYS A 514 -74.85 3.27 0.03
N ARG A 515 -76.14 3.36 -0.28
CA ARG A 515 -77.21 3.08 0.69
C ARG A 515 -77.31 1.60 1.09
N HIS A 516 -76.71 0.71 0.31
CA HIS A 516 -76.74 -0.73 0.58
C HIS A 516 -75.59 -1.18 1.47
N CYS A 517 -74.35 -0.79 1.15
CA CYS A 517 -73.17 -1.22 1.93
C CYS A 517 -72.65 -0.16 2.91
N GLY A 518 -73.28 1.03 2.97
CA GLY A 518 -72.91 2.14 3.86
C GLY A 518 -71.57 2.80 3.57
N ARG A 519 -70.83 2.36 2.54
CA ARG A 519 -69.49 2.88 2.24
C ARG A 519 -69.56 4.18 1.47
N VAL A 520 -68.79 5.16 1.93
CA VAL A 520 -68.52 6.41 1.21
C VAL A 520 -67.32 6.22 0.30
N PHE A 521 -67.48 6.52 -0.99
CA PHE A 521 -66.43 6.41 -1.99
C PHE A 521 -66.37 7.65 -2.89
N ARG A 522 -65.20 7.88 -3.48
CA ARG A 522 -65.00 8.89 -4.52
C ARG A 522 -65.31 8.29 -5.89
N PRO A 523 -65.72 9.08 -6.90
CA PRO A 523 -65.95 8.57 -8.24
C PRO A 523 -64.74 7.76 -8.73
N PRO A 524 -64.94 6.62 -9.42
CA PRO A 524 -63.87 5.76 -9.91
C PRO A 524 -62.82 6.57 -10.70
N ALA A 525 -61.57 6.10 -10.66
CA ALA A 525 -60.37 6.76 -11.16
C ALA A 525 -60.36 7.19 -12.65
N ALA A 526 -61.46 7.01 -13.39
CA ALA A 526 -61.67 7.52 -14.74
C ALA A 526 -61.76 9.06 -14.72
N GLY A 527 -60.64 9.71 -14.45
CA GLY A 527 -60.47 11.16 -14.52
C GLY A 527 -59.80 11.79 -13.31
N LEU A 528 -59.85 11.19 -12.11
CA LEU A 528 -59.32 11.79 -10.88
C LEU A 528 -57.96 11.18 -10.47
N PRO A 529 -56.84 11.95 -10.53
CA PRO A 529 -55.54 11.44 -10.13
C PRO A 529 -55.44 11.13 -8.63
N ASP A 530 -54.74 10.06 -8.30
CA ASP A 530 -54.58 9.61 -6.91
C ASP A 530 -53.71 10.51 -6.04
N GLY A 531 -52.85 11.33 -6.65
CA GLY A 531 -51.90 12.21 -5.96
C GLY A 531 -52.05 13.69 -6.29
N LYS A 532 -51.38 14.54 -5.49
CA LYS A 532 -51.25 15.99 -5.73
C LYS A 532 -50.38 16.32 -6.95
N PHE A 533 -49.51 15.40 -7.36
CA PHE A 533 -48.56 15.60 -8.44
C PHE A 533 -48.85 14.64 -9.60
N GLY A 534 -48.86 15.18 -10.81
CA GLY A 534 -49.17 14.43 -12.03
C GLY A 534 -47.98 13.62 -12.56
N PRO A 535 -48.25 12.65 -13.47
CA PRO A 535 -47.25 11.69 -13.95
C PRO A 535 -46.11 12.33 -14.75
N ALA A 536 -46.36 13.41 -15.51
CA ALA A 536 -45.32 14.02 -16.33
C ALA A 536 -44.28 14.77 -15.49
N LEU A 537 -44.70 15.42 -14.40
CA LEU A 537 -43.84 16.02 -13.39
C LEU A 537 -42.99 14.97 -12.68
N MET A 538 -43.60 13.86 -12.26
CA MET A 538 -42.88 12.76 -11.61
C MET A 538 -41.84 12.15 -12.55
N ALA A 539 -42.21 11.89 -13.81
CA ALA A 539 -41.31 11.39 -14.84
C ALA A 539 -40.12 12.33 -15.08
N TYR A 540 -40.37 13.63 -15.18
CA TYR A 540 -39.33 14.64 -15.37
C TYR A 540 -38.38 14.75 -14.17
N ALA A 541 -38.90 14.65 -12.94
CA ALA A 541 -38.08 14.63 -11.73
C ALA A 541 -37.20 13.37 -11.65
N VAL A 542 -37.74 12.20 -11.99
CA VAL A 542 -36.99 10.93 -12.02
C VAL A 542 -35.93 10.91 -13.12
N TYR A 543 -36.25 11.45 -14.30
CA TYR A 543 -35.27 11.65 -15.38
C TYR A 543 -34.10 12.54 -14.94
N GLN A 544 -34.38 13.67 -14.28
CA GLN A 544 -33.34 14.54 -13.73
C GLN A 544 -32.50 13.83 -12.66
N ASN A 545 -33.14 13.04 -11.79
CA ASN A 545 -32.46 12.38 -10.68
C ASN A 545 -31.58 11.22 -11.13
N ILE A 546 -32.14 10.39 -12.02
CA ILE A 546 -31.45 9.21 -12.54
C ILE A 546 -30.59 9.66 -13.70
N GLU A 547 -31.13 9.89 -14.89
CA GLU A 547 -30.33 10.09 -16.10
C GLU A 547 -29.41 11.31 -16.07
N LEU A 548 -29.90 12.47 -15.61
CA LEU A 548 -29.09 13.69 -15.51
C LEU A 548 -28.26 13.78 -14.23
N ARG A 549 -28.40 12.81 -13.32
CA ARG A 549 -27.59 12.70 -12.10
C ARG A 549 -27.65 13.98 -11.25
N LEU A 550 -28.83 14.60 -11.12
CA LEU A 550 -29.04 15.74 -10.23
C LEU A 550 -29.45 15.28 -8.82
N SER A 551 -28.97 16.00 -7.81
CA SER A 551 -29.37 15.73 -6.42
C SER A 551 -30.85 16.05 -6.22
N GLN A 552 -31.51 15.33 -5.31
CA GLN A 552 -32.94 15.52 -5.06
C GLN A 552 -33.27 16.95 -4.60
N GLU A 553 -32.37 17.58 -3.84
CA GLU A 553 -32.50 18.97 -3.42
C GLU A 553 -32.40 19.94 -4.60
N MET A 554 -31.45 19.73 -5.51
CA MET A 554 -31.32 20.54 -6.73
C MET A 554 -32.55 20.41 -7.62
N ILE A 555 -33.18 19.23 -7.67
CA ILE A 555 -34.40 18.99 -8.44
C ILE A 555 -35.58 19.72 -7.82
N ASP A 556 -35.79 19.60 -6.51
CA ASP A 556 -36.86 20.32 -5.81
C ASP A 556 -36.72 21.84 -6.02
N ARG A 557 -35.48 22.36 -5.89
CA ARG A 557 -35.16 23.78 -6.13
C ARG A 557 -35.40 24.20 -7.58
N SER A 558 -34.92 23.42 -8.55
CA SER A 558 -35.09 23.68 -9.99
C SER A 558 -36.56 23.71 -10.39
N LEU A 559 -37.36 22.78 -9.87
CA LEU A 559 -38.79 22.72 -10.17
C LEU A 559 -39.58 23.89 -9.55
N ASP A 560 -39.18 24.36 -8.37
CA ASP A 560 -39.77 25.57 -7.77
C ASP A 560 -39.34 26.83 -8.55
N GLU A 561 -38.05 26.98 -8.87
CA GLU A 561 -37.52 28.17 -9.55
C GLU A 561 -38.02 28.31 -10.99
N LEU A 562 -38.03 27.23 -11.76
CA LEU A 562 -38.42 27.26 -13.18
C LEU A 562 -39.94 27.24 -13.39
N PHE A 563 -40.70 26.59 -12.52
CA PHE A 563 -42.13 26.37 -12.73
C PHE A 563 -43.02 26.98 -11.62
N GLY A 564 -42.47 27.47 -10.52
CA GLY A 564 -43.24 27.99 -9.39
C GLY A 564 -44.17 26.93 -8.80
N LEU A 565 -43.69 25.69 -8.68
CA LEU A 565 -44.45 24.56 -8.16
C LEU A 565 -44.29 24.47 -6.64
N PRO A 566 -45.38 24.37 -5.85
CA PRO A 566 -45.33 24.30 -4.39
C PRO A 566 -44.89 22.91 -3.92
N LEU A 567 -43.63 22.58 -4.16
CA LEU A 567 -42.99 21.33 -3.76
C LEU A 567 -42.45 21.49 -2.33
N ALA A 568 -42.87 20.60 -1.45
CA ALA A 568 -42.23 20.48 -0.15
C ALA A 568 -40.83 19.87 -0.33
N GLN A 569 -39.90 20.19 0.56
CA GLN A 569 -38.58 19.58 0.58
C GLN A 569 -38.71 18.04 0.63
N GLY A 570 -37.97 17.35 -0.25
CA GLY A 570 -38.02 15.89 -0.39
C GLY A 570 -39.11 15.37 -1.33
N SER A 571 -39.75 16.23 -2.13
CA SER A 571 -40.76 15.81 -3.13
C SER A 571 -40.12 14.91 -4.20
N ALA A 572 -38.94 15.27 -4.70
CA ALA A 572 -38.16 14.44 -5.61
C ALA A 572 -37.86 13.04 -5.04
N SER A 573 -37.56 12.93 -3.73
CA SER A 573 -37.39 11.63 -3.07
C SER A 573 -38.66 10.78 -3.14
N ARG A 574 -39.83 11.37 -2.89
CA ARG A 574 -41.11 10.66 -2.95
C ARG A 574 -41.46 10.23 -4.36
N PHE A 575 -41.14 11.06 -5.36
CA PHE A 575 -41.30 10.70 -6.77
C PHE A 575 -40.42 9.51 -7.16
N LYS A 576 -39.15 9.51 -6.73
CA LYS A 576 -38.23 8.38 -6.91
C LYS A 576 -38.76 7.10 -6.26
N ILE A 577 -39.21 7.16 -5.00
CA ILE A 577 -39.77 5.99 -4.29
C ILE A 577 -40.98 5.42 -5.06
N LYS A 578 -41.91 6.29 -5.47
CA LYS A 578 -43.11 5.88 -6.20
C LYS A 578 -42.76 5.28 -7.56
N ALA A 579 -41.83 5.88 -8.30
CA ALA A 579 -41.38 5.35 -9.59
C ALA A 579 -40.69 3.99 -9.42
N ALA A 580 -39.83 3.82 -8.41
CA ALA A 580 -39.19 2.53 -8.15
C ALA A 580 -40.21 1.43 -7.84
N GLN A 581 -41.31 1.76 -7.15
CA GLN A 581 -42.42 0.82 -6.91
C GLN A 581 -43.15 0.46 -8.21
N VAL A 582 -43.45 1.44 -9.06
CA VAL A 582 -44.12 1.22 -10.37
C VAL A 582 -43.28 0.32 -11.27
N TYR A 583 -41.97 0.54 -11.31
CA TYR A 583 -41.04 -0.19 -12.19
C TYR A 583 -40.37 -1.41 -11.55
N ALA A 584 -40.81 -1.83 -10.36
CA ALA A 584 -40.26 -3.02 -9.70
C ALA A 584 -40.48 -4.29 -10.53
N ALA A 585 -41.68 -4.46 -11.12
CA ALA A 585 -41.97 -5.60 -11.99
C ALA A 585 -41.13 -5.59 -13.27
N THR A 586 -40.88 -4.41 -13.85
CA THR A 586 -39.97 -4.23 -14.97
C THR A 586 -38.56 -4.69 -14.60
N TYR A 587 -38.04 -4.22 -13.46
CA TYR A 587 -36.72 -4.60 -12.98
C TYR A 587 -36.57 -6.12 -12.76
N GLU A 588 -37.57 -6.78 -12.17
CA GLU A 588 -37.58 -8.23 -12.02
C GLU A 588 -37.60 -8.96 -13.37
N LEU A 589 -38.30 -8.42 -14.37
CA LEU A 589 -38.26 -8.95 -15.74
C LEU A 589 -36.86 -8.83 -16.37
N LEU A 590 -36.16 -7.70 -16.14
CA LEU A 590 -34.78 -7.51 -16.60
C LEU A 590 -33.84 -8.54 -15.97
N LEU A 591 -33.93 -8.76 -14.66
CA LEU A 591 -33.15 -9.78 -13.97
C LEU A 591 -33.42 -11.19 -14.51
N ARG A 592 -34.70 -11.53 -14.76
CA ARG A 592 -35.06 -12.83 -15.36
C ARG A 592 -34.50 -12.99 -16.76
N ARG A 593 -34.54 -11.95 -17.60
CA ARG A 593 -33.95 -11.98 -18.95
C ARG A 593 -32.44 -12.20 -18.89
N LEU A 594 -31.74 -11.52 -17.99
CA LEU A 594 -30.31 -11.70 -17.79
C LEU A 594 -29.97 -13.11 -17.29
N ARG A 595 -30.75 -13.65 -16.35
CA ARG A 595 -30.55 -15.00 -15.78
C ARG A 595 -30.81 -16.14 -16.77
N HIS A 596 -31.64 -15.91 -17.79
CA HIS A 596 -31.99 -16.92 -18.80
C HIS A 596 -31.44 -16.61 -20.18
N GLY A 597 -30.62 -15.55 -20.30
CA GLY A 597 -30.00 -15.14 -21.56
C GLY A 597 -28.82 -16.03 -21.96
N GLY A 598 -28.43 -15.98 -23.24
CA GLY A 598 -27.25 -16.71 -23.74
C GLY A 598 -25.89 -16.06 -23.41
N LEU A 599 -25.91 -14.81 -22.92
CA LEU A 599 -24.71 -14.01 -22.61
C LEU A 599 -24.98 -13.18 -21.36
N LEU A 600 -24.04 -13.20 -20.42
CA LEU A 600 -24.10 -12.37 -19.22
C LEU A 600 -22.73 -11.81 -18.86
N HIS A 601 -22.61 -10.50 -18.86
CA HIS A 601 -21.49 -9.76 -18.31
C HIS A 601 -21.71 -9.52 -16.82
N VAL A 602 -20.69 -9.77 -16.00
CA VAL A 602 -20.74 -9.50 -14.56
C VAL A 602 -19.50 -8.75 -14.11
N ASP A 603 -19.72 -7.75 -13.26
CA ASP A 603 -18.67 -6.97 -12.59
C ASP A 603 -19.25 -6.37 -11.30
N GLU A 604 -18.40 -5.87 -10.42
CA GLU A 604 -18.83 -5.39 -9.11
C GLU A 604 -18.06 -4.16 -8.60
N THR A 605 -18.77 -3.31 -7.84
CA THR A 605 -18.17 -2.12 -7.25
C THR A 605 -18.62 -1.92 -5.81
N LYS A 606 -17.69 -1.49 -4.95
CA LYS A 606 -17.98 -1.18 -3.55
C LYS A 606 -18.87 0.06 -3.42
N VAL A 607 -19.72 0.08 -2.41
CA VAL A 607 -20.56 1.23 -2.05
C VAL A 607 -20.57 1.38 -0.53
N SER A 608 -20.68 2.62 -0.04
CA SER A 608 -20.95 2.87 1.38
C SER A 608 -22.42 3.21 1.58
N VAL A 609 -23.08 2.49 2.47
CA VAL A 609 -24.51 2.62 2.79
C VAL A 609 -24.62 2.84 4.29
N ALA A 610 -25.14 4.00 4.71
CA ALA A 610 -25.27 4.38 6.12
C ALA A 610 -24.02 4.11 6.99
N GLY A 611 -22.82 4.30 6.44
CA GLY A 611 -21.54 4.06 7.13
C GLY A 611 -20.99 2.63 7.04
N CYS A 612 -21.80 1.66 6.60
CA CYS A 612 -21.35 0.29 6.32
C CYS A 612 -20.80 0.17 4.88
N GLN A 613 -19.93 -0.81 4.65
CA GLN A 613 -19.46 -1.16 3.31
C GLN A 613 -20.36 -2.25 2.73
N GLY A 614 -20.77 -2.11 1.48
CA GLY A 614 -21.48 -3.13 0.71
C GLY A 614 -20.99 -3.20 -0.73
N CYS A 615 -21.62 -4.04 -1.54
CA CYS A 615 -21.26 -4.29 -2.92
C CYS A 615 -22.47 -4.07 -3.85
N VAL A 616 -22.24 -3.47 -5.01
CA VAL A 616 -23.22 -3.43 -6.10
C VAL A 616 -22.67 -4.26 -7.24
N TRP A 617 -23.39 -5.33 -7.57
CA TRP A 617 -23.17 -6.19 -8.72
C TRP A 617 -23.86 -5.60 -9.94
N VAL A 618 -23.18 -5.66 -11.07
CA VAL A 618 -23.66 -5.17 -12.35
C VAL A 618 -23.78 -6.36 -13.29
N PHE A 619 -24.99 -6.57 -13.80
CA PHE A 619 -25.32 -7.61 -14.77
C PHE A 619 -25.68 -6.94 -16.09
N ALA A 620 -25.04 -7.32 -17.18
CA ALA A 620 -25.32 -6.74 -18.48
C ALA A 620 -25.34 -7.79 -19.61
N SER A 621 -26.20 -7.60 -20.60
CA SER A 621 -26.16 -8.27 -21.89
C SER A 621 -25.79 -7.24 -22.97
N LEU A 622 -26.15 -7.50 -24.23
CA LEU A 622 -26.03 -6.50 -25.31
C LEU A 622 -27.12 -5.42 -25.22
N ASP A 623 -28.26 -5.71 -24.60
CA ASP A 623 -29.47 -4.89 -24.66
C ASP A 623 -30.11 -4.62 -23.28
N THR A 624 -29.62 -5.26 -22.22
CA THR A 624 -30.23 -5.26 -20.90
C THR A 624 -29.18 -5.04 -19.82
N VAL A 625 -29.47 -4.22 -18.82
CA VAL A 625 -28.59 -3.94 -17.68
C VAL A 625 -29.38 -3.96 -16.37
N ALA A 626 -28.85 -4.61 -15.34
CA ALA A 626 -29.41 -4.60 -14.00
C ALA A 626 -28.34 -4.46 -12.93
N TYR A 627 -28.71 -3.80 -11.83
CA TYR A 627 -27.82 -3.56 -10.67
C TYR A 627 -28.41 -4.18 -9.41
N VAL A 628 -27.61 -4.97 -8.68
CA VAL A 628 -28.05 -5.65 -7.44
C VAL A 628 -27.13 -5.30 -6.29
N TYR A 629 -27.71 -4.94 -5.14
CA TYR A 629 -26.95 -4.67 -3.91
C TYR A 629 -26.87 -5.91 -3.01
N THR A 630 -25.67 -6.16 -2.48
CA THR A 630 -25.40 -7.15 -1.41
C THR A 630 -24.59 -6.49 -0.27
N GLN A 631 -24.75 -7.00 0.95
CA GLN A 631 -24.05 -6.47 2.12
C GLN A 631 -22.55 -6.79 2.14
N ASN A 632 -22.13 -7.88 1.50
CA ASN A 632 -20.73 -8.27 1.35
C ASN A 632 -20.39 -8.54 -0.12
N ARG A 633 -19.12 -8.82 -0.42
CA ARG A 633 -18.61 -9.17 -1.76
C ARG A 633 -18.50 -10.68 -1.96
N GLU A 634 -19.19 -11.47 -1.13
CA GLU A 634 -19.13 -12.93 -1.21
C GLU A 634 -19.93 -13.43 -2.41
N SER A 635 -19.42 -14.43 -3.12
CA SER A 635 -20.03 -14.97 -4.34
C SER A 635 -21.09 -16.03 -4.08
N GLU A 636 -21.43 -16.32 -2.83
CA GLU A 636 -22.42 -17.35 -2.48
C GLU A 636 -23.80 -17.03 -3.03
N TRP A 637 -24.28 -15.80 -2.81
CA TRP A 637 -25.53 -15.33 -3.41
C TRP A 637 -25.49 -15.33 -4.95
N LEU A 638 -24.32 -15.07 -5.55
CA LEU A 638 -24.15 -15.10 -7.01
C LEU A 638 -24.28 -16.52 -7.56
N ARG A 639 -23.81 -17.55 -6.83
CA ARG A 639 -24.01 -18.96 -7.19
C ARG A 639 -25.50 -19.29 -7.26
N ASP A 640 -26.28 -18.88 -6.26
CA ASP A 640 -27.73 -19.10 -6.25
C ASP A 640 -28.43 -18.36 -7.38
N PHE A 641 -28.02 -17.11 -7.65
CA PHE A 641 -28.57 -16.31 -8.74
C PHE A 641 -28.31 -16.96 -10.11
N LEU A 642 -27.15 -17.60 -10.30
CA LEU A 642 -26.72 -18.20 -11.59
C LEU A 642 -26.87 -19.72 -11.67
N LYS A 643 -27.47 -20.38 -10.67
CA LYS A 643 -27.54 -21.85 -10.56
C LYS A 643 -28.03 -22.58 -11.83
N ASN A 644 -28.93 -21.96 -12.59
CA ASN A 644 -29.52 -22.53 -13.81
C ASN A 644 -29.13 -21.75 -15.08
N PHE A 645 -28.09 -20.92 -15.02
CA PHE A 645 -27.64 -20.14 -16.17
C PHE A 645 -26.91 -21.05 -17.18
N GLN A 646 -27.44 -21.11 -18.41
CA GLN A 646 -26.91 -21.96 -19.50
C GLN A 646 -26.12 -21.17 -20.55
N GLY A 647 -25.99 -19.84 -20.37
CA GLY A 647 -25.25 -18.97 -21.27
C GLY A 647 -23.74 -18.91 -20.99
N VAL A 648 -23.06 -17.99 -21.64
CA VAL A 648 -21.64 -17.70 -21.39
C VAL A 648 -21.50 -16.47 -20.49
N LEU A 649 -20.74 -16.63 -19.42
CA LEU A 649 -20.46 -15.57 -18.46
C LEU A 649 -19.17 -14.82 -18.85
N VAL A 650 -19.25 -13.49 -19.01
CA VAL A 650 -18.09 -12.63 -19.31
C VAL A 650 -17.70 -11.87 -18.05
N THR A 651 -16.48 -12.08 -17.56
CA THR A 651 -16.02 -11.53 -16.28
C THR A 651 -14.58 -11.04 -16.33
N ASP A 652 -14.16 -10.33 -15.29
CA ASP A 652 -12.75 -10.08 -15.01
C ASP A 652 -12.07 -11.30 -14.34
N PHE A 653 -10.94 -11.08 -13.67
CA PHE A 653 -10.18 -12.13 -12.99
C PHE A 653 -10.46 -12.21 -11.47
N TYR A 654 -11.60 -11.72 -11.00
CA TYR A 654 -11.99 -11.91 -9.60
C TYR A 654 -12.25 -13.40 -9.32
N SER A 655 -11.59 -13.94 -8.29
CA SER A 655 -11.64 -15.35 -7.93
C SER A 655 -13.03 -15.81 -7.45
N GLY A 656 -13.91 -14.87 -7.07
CA GLY A 656 -15.29 -15.18 -6.70
C GLY A 656 -16.09 -15.83 -7.85
N TYR A 657 -15.67 -15.64 -9.10
CA TYR A 657 -16.29 -16.23 -10.28
C TYR A 657 -15.80 -17.65 -10.61
N ASP A 658 -14.68 -18.09 -10.02
CA ASP A 658 -14.05 -19.36 -10.38
C ASP A 658 -14.94 -20.57 -10.01
N ALA A 659 -15.69 -20.45 -8.92
CA ALA A 659 -16.60 -21.49 -8.41
C ALA A 659 -17.93 -21.59 -9.20
N LEU A 660 -18.15 -20.78 -10.24
CA LEU A 660 -19.38 -20.81 -11.04
C LEU A 660 -19.27 -21.86 -12.16
N GLU A 661 -20.19 -22.82 -12.13
CA GLU A 661 -20.28 -23.93 -13.09
C GLU A 661 -20.98 -23.52 -14.39
N CYS A 662 -20.37 -22.60 -15.13
CA CYS A 662 -20.81 -22.22 -16.49
C CYS A 662 -19.61 -21.90 -17.38
N PRO A 663 -19.77 -21.94 -18.72
CA PRO A 663 -18.76 -21.46 -19.65
C PRO A 663 -18.42 -19.99 -19.36
N LYS A 664 -17.13 -19.69 -19.21
CA LYS A 664 -16.64 -18.36 -18.87
C LYS A 664 -15.76 -17.80 -19.96
N GLN A 665 -15.92 -16.51 -20.25
CA GLN A 665 -15.02 -15.73 -21.08
C GLN A 665 -14.37 -14.66 -20.20
N ARG A 666 -13.07 -14.82 -19.90
CA ARG A 666 -12.31 -13.81 -19.16
C ARG A 666 -12.01 -12.62 -20.04
N CYS A 667 -12.07 -11.43 -19.46
CA CYS A 667 -11.83 -10.19 -20.18
C CYS A 667 -10.38 -10.10 -20.67
N LEU A 668 -10.14 -10.23 -21.98
CA LEU A 668 -8.78 -10.11 -22.51
C LEU A 668 -8.22 -8.70 -22.34
N ILE A 669 -9.04 -7.65 -22.25
CA ILE A 669 -8.55 -6.28 -21.99
C ILE A 669 -7.89 -6.19 -20.62
N HIS A 670 -8.48 -6.78 -19.58
CA HIS A 670 -7.84 -6.82 -18.26
C HIS A 670 -6.55 -7.62 -18.30
N PHE A 671 -6.54 -8.76 -19.01
CA PHE A 671 -5.33 -9.56 -19.19
C PHE A 671 -4.22 -8.78 -19.91
N LEU A 672 -4.57 -8.09 -21.00
CA LEU A 672 -3.66 -7.27 -21.79
C LEU A 672 -3.11 -6.10 -20.99
N ARG A 673 -3.95 -5.42 -20.19
CA ARG A 673 -3.53 -4.35 -19.28
C ARG A 673 -2.54 -4.86 -18.24
N ASP A 674 -2.85 -5.98 -17.57
CA ASP A 674 -1.94 -6.61 -16.61
C ASP A 674 -0.59 -6.97 -17.25
N LEU A 675 -0.64 -7.62 -18.42
CA LEU A 675 0.55 -8.03 -19.17
C LEU A 675 1.37 -6.82 -19.62
N ASN A 676 0.72 -5.78 -20.11
CA ASN A 676 1.36 -4.53 -20.52
C ASN A 676 2.00 -3.82 -19.32
N ASP A 677 1.30 -3.71 -18.20
CA ASP A 677 1.84 -3.09 -16.98
C ASP A 677 3.08 -3.84 -16.47
N ASP A 678 3.06 -5.17 -16.53
CA ASP A 678 4.22 -5.98 -16.15
C ASP A 678 5.34 -5.90 -17.21
N LEU A 679 5.04 -5.76 -18.51
CA LEU A 679 6.04 -5.45 -19.53
C LEU A 679 6.73 -4.10 -19.27
N TYR A 680 5.98 -3.08 -18.83
CA TYR A 680 6.54 -1.78 -18.43
C TYR A 680 7.40 -1.86 -17.16
N LYS A 681 7.02 -2.71 -16.19
CA LYS A 681 7.82 -2.95 -14.97
C LYS A 681 9.05 -3.81 -15.22
N HIS A 682 9.05 -4.61 -16.29
CA HIS A 682 10.12 -5.54 -16.65
C HIS A 682 10.62 -5.30 -18.09
N PRO A 683 11.10 -4.08 -18.42
CA PRO A 683 11.39 -3.66 -19.79
C PRO A 683 12.63 -4.33 -20.40
N TYR A 684 13.37 -5.16 -19.65
CA TYR A 684 14.53 -5.91 -20.15
C TYR A 684 14.31 -7.43 -20.17
N ASP A 685 13.12 -7.90 -19.79
CA ASP A 685 12.78 -9.31 -19.87
C ASP A 685 12.38 -9.67 -21.32
N GLU A 686 13.38 -10.07 -22.12
CA GLU A 686 13.18 -10.38 -23.54
C GLU A 686 12.24 -11.57 -23.77
N GLU A 687 12.22 -12.54 -22.86
CA GLU A 687 11.29 -13.67 -22.90
C GLU A 687 9.84 -13.20 -22.64
N LEU A 688 9.63 -12.36 -21.63
CA LEU A 688 8.31 -11.76 -21.36
C LEU A 688 7.85 -10.89 -22.53
N LYS A 689 8.74 -10.08 -23.13
CA LYS A 689 8.45 -9.31 -24.35
C LYS A 689 8.07 -10.21 -25.52
N ARG A 690 8.76 -11.34 -25.69
CA ARG A 690 8.44 -12.32 -26.72
C ARG A 690 7.05 -12.90 -26.50
N VAL A 691 6.72 -13.33 -25.27
CA VAL A 691 5.36 -13.83 -24.95
C VAL A 691 4.30 -12.74 -25.14
N GLY A 692 4.60 -11.50 -24.75
CA GLY A 692 3.73 -10.35 -24.99
C GLY A 692 3.46 -10.12 -26.48
N ARG A 693 4.51 -10.16 -27.32
CA ARG A 693 4.40 -10.07 -28.78
C ARG A 693 3.63 -11.24 -29.37
N ASP A 694 3.97 -12.47 -29.00
CA ASP A 694 3.29 -13.69 -29.47
C ASP A 694 1.80 -13.68 -29.12
N PHE A 695 1.43 -13.16 -27.94
CA PHE A 695 0.05 -13.00 -27.53
C PHE A 695 -0.66 -11.88 -28.31
N ALA A 696 0.00 -10.74 -28.54
CA ALA A 696 -0.54 -9.66 -29.36
C ALA A 696 -0.77 -10.10 -30.82
N ASP A 697 0.16 -10.84 -31.40
CA ASP A 697 0.08 -11.40 -32.76
C ASP A 697 -1.00 -12.47 -32.87
N LEU A 698 -1.29 -13.19 -31.78
CA LEU A 698 -2.42 -14.11 -31.69
C LEU A 698 -3.76 -13.37 -31.69
N VAL A 699 -3.91 -12.33 -30.86
CA VAL A 699 -5.19 -11.65 -30.63
C VAL A 699 -5.54 -10.68 -31.77
N ARG A 700 -4.57 -9.96 -32.34
CA ARG A 700 -4.80 -8.93 -33.37
C ARG A 700 -5.64 -9.43 -34.57
N PRO A 701 -5.35 -10.59 -35.20
CA PRO A 701 -6.17 -11.12 -36.31
C PRO A 701 -7.59 -11.54 -35.89
N MET A 702 -7.79 -11.91 -34.62
CA MET A 702 -9.10 -12.23 -34.07
C MET A 702 -9.96 -10.96 -34.03
N ILE A 703 -9.43 -9.87 -33.50
CA ILE A 703 -10.12 -8.58 -33.42
C ILE A 703 -10.47 -8.06 -34.82
N ALA A 704 -9.55 -8.13 -35.77
CA ALA A 704 -9.82 -7.76 -37.17
C ALA A 704 -10.95 -8.59 -37.80
N THR A 705 -11.11 -9.86 -37.38
CA THR A 705 -12.23 -10.71 -37.83
C THR A 705 -13.54 -10.30 -37.16
N VAL A 706 -13.52 -10.00 -35.86
CA VAL A 706 -14.69 -9.50 -35.11
C VAL A 706 -15.19 -8.18 -35.71
N GLU A 707 -14.29 -7.24 -36.00
CA GLU A 707 -14.63 -5.95 -36.60
C GLU A 707 -15.34 -6.09 -37.96
N ARG A 708 -14.83 -6.98 -38.82
CA ARG A 708 -15.37 -7.16 -40.18
C ARG A 708 -16.62 -8.04 -40.26
N ARG A 709 -16.75 -9.03 -39.38
CA ARG A 709 -17.72 -10.13 -39.50
C ARG A 709 -18.60 -10.33 -38.27
N GLY A 710 -18.40 -9.55 -37.22
CA GLY A 710 -19.09 -9.68 -35.93
C GLY A 710 -18.67 -10.92 -35.13
N LEU A 711 -19.38 -11.15 -34.03
CA LEU A 711 -19.15 -12.25 -33.09
C LEU A 711 -19.84 -13.55 -33.56
N LYS A 712 -19.42 -14.07 -34.72
CA LYS A 712 -19.96 -15.30 -35.30
C LYS A 712 -18.93 -16.42 -35.35
N VAL A 713 -19.24 -17.55 -34.74
CA VAL A 713 -18.35 -18.72 -34.59
C VAL A 713 -17.85 -19.23 -35.93
N ARG A 714 -18.71 -19.24 -36.96
CA ARG A 714 -18.32 -19.69 -38.31
C ARG A 714 -17.10 -18.97 -38.88
N PHE A 715 -16.88 -17.69 -38.50
CA PHE A 715 -15.72 -16.90 -38.93
C PHE A 715 -14.58 -16.93 -37.91
N LEU A 716 -14.89 -17.05 -36.61
CA LEU A 716 -13.91 -17.00 -35.52
C LEU A 716 -13.20 -18.35 -35.31
N LYS A 717 -13.85 -19.48 -35.62
CA LYS A 717 -13.31 -20.83 -35.41
C LYS A 717 -11.96 -21.08 -36.11
N LYS A 718 -11.66 -20.35 -37.18
CA LYS A 718 -10.38 -20.43 -37.90
C LYS A 718 -9.17 -20.09 -37.02
N HIS A 719 -9.37 -19.28 -35.97
CA HIS A 719 -8.31 -18.83 -35.07
C HIS A 719 -7.95 -19.86 -33.99
N ARG A 720 -8.75 -20.91 -33.78
CA ARG A 720 -8.51 -21.93 -32.74
C ARG A 720 -7.17 -22.64 -32.91
N ARG A 721 -6.81 -23.00 -34.15
CA ARG A 721 -5.49 -23.60 -34.46
C ARG A 721 -4.32 -22.67 -34.09
N ALA A 722 -4.50 -21.35 -34.17
CA ALA A 722 -3.48 -20.39 -33.77
C ALA A 722 -3.34 -20.34 -32.24
N VAL A 723 -4.45 -20.44 -31.50
CA VAL A 723 -4.47 -20.57 -30.03
C VAL A 723 -3.73 -21.85 -29.61
N ASP A 724 -4.01 -22.99 -30.24
CA ASP A 724 -3.32 -24.25 -29.93
C ASP A 724 -1.80 -24.18 -30.19
N ARG A 725 -1.39 -23.49 -31.27
CA ARG A 725 0.03 -23.23 -31.54
C ARG A 725 0.65 -22.28 -30.53
N PHE A 726 -0.06 -21.27 -30.06
CA PHE A 726 0.41 -20.37 -29.02
C PHE A 726 0.67 -21.11 -27.72
N TYR A 727 -0.28 -21.91 -27.23
CA TYR A 727 -0.09 -22.69 -26.00
C TYR A 727 1.05 -23.70 -26.13
N ARG A 728 1.15 -24.43 -27.26
CA ARG A 728 2.29 -25.33 -27.47
C ARG A 728 3.65 -24.62 -27.42
N ARG A 729 3.75 -23.42 -28.00
CA ARG A 729 4.98 -22.60 -27.92
C ARG A 729 5.26 -22.13 -26.50
N LEU A 730 4.22 -21.77 -25.76
CA LEU A 730 4.33 -21.34 -24.36
C LEU A 730 4.79 -22.50 -23.44
N ASP A 731 4.27 -23.71 -23.67
CA ASP A 731 4.60 -24.92 -22.92
C ASP A 731 6.04 -25.40 -23.19
N LEU A 732 6.53 -25.23 -24.43
CA LEU A 732 7.89 -25.62 -24.85
C LEU A 732 8.98 -24.57 -24.55
N ALA A 733 8.60 -23.36 -24.10
CA ALA A 733 9.55 -22.28 -23.86
C ALA A 733 10.44 -22.58 -22.62
N PRO A 734 11.73 -22.19 -22.63
CA PRO A 734 12.67 -22.48 -21.53
C PRO A 734 12.23 -21.80 -20.21
N PRO A 735 12.70 -22.23 -19.03
CA PRO A 735 12.33 -21.59 -17.77
C PRO A 735 12.71 -20.11 -17.77
N GLY A 736 11.73 -19.20 -17.67
CA GLY A 736 11.96 -17.76 -17.67
C GLY A 736 11.95 -17.14 -16.28
N SER A 737 11.83 -15.81 -16.24
CA SER A 737 11.75 -15.03 -14.99
C SER A 737 10.57 -15.47 -14.10
N ALA A 738 10.60 -15.09 -12.82
CA ALA A 738 9.48 -15.35 -11.90
C ALA A 738 8.15 -14.76 -12.39
N VAL A 739 8.21 -13.64 -13.13
CA VAL A 739 7.05 -12.98 -13.73
C VAL A 739 6.54 -13.80 -14.92
N LEU A 740 7.44 -14.27 -15.78
CA LEU A 740 7.06 -15.16 -16.87
C LEU A 740 6.45 -16.46 -16.36
N LYS A 741 7.02 -17.05 -15.30
CA LYS A 741 6.44 -18.24 -14.63
C LYS A 741 5.01 -17.97 -14.17
N LYS A 742 4.75 -16.83 -13.51
CA LYS A 742 3.40 -16.40 -13.12
C LYS A 742 2.46 -16.28 -14.34
N TYR A 743 2.92 -15.73 -15.46
CA TYR A 743 2.10 -15.65 -16.68
C TYR A 743 1.84 -17.01 -17.30
N ARG A 744 2.80 -17.93 -17.31
CA ARG A 744 2.59 -19.31 -17.76
C ARG A 744 1.55 -20.02 -16.91
N GLU A 745 1.67 -19.95 -15.59
CA GLU A 745 0.68 -20.49 -14.66
C GLU A 745 -0.70 -19.86 -14.87
N ARG A 746 -0.75 -18.54 -15.12
CA ARG A 746 -2.00 -17.81 -15.41
C ARG A 746 -2.64 -18.29 -16.73
N PHE A 747 -1.87 -18.34 -17.81
CA PHE A 747 -2.31 -18.85 -19.11
C PHE A 747 -2.80 -20.29 -19.02
N ALA A 748 -2.10 -21.15 -18.27
CA ALA A 748 -2.51 -22.54 -18.05
C ALA A 748 -3.82 -22.63 -17.27
N ARG A 749 -3.94 -21.90 -16.15
CA ARG A 749 -5.15 -21.86 -15.32
C ARG A 749 -6.36 -21.35 -16.10
N GLU A 750 -6.19 -20.34 -16.93
CA GLU A 750 -7.27 -19.64 -17.64
C GLU A 750 -7.45 -20.14 -19.09
N ARG A 751 -6.78 -21.24 -19.47
CA ARG A 751 -6.72 -21.76 -20.85
C ARG A 751 -8.09 -21.99 -21.48
N GLY A 752 -9.02 -22.54 -20.69
CA GLY A 752 -10.39 -22.83 -21.12
C GLY A 752 -11.31 -21.61 -21.15
N GLU A 753 -10.87 -20.46 -20.63
CA GLU A 753 -11.75 -19.30 -20.39
C GLU A 753 -11.29 -18.02 -21.13
N LEU A 754 -10.06 -17.95 -21.64
CA LEU A 754 -9.57 -16.78 -22.36
C LEU A 754 -10.12 -16.64 -23.78
N PHE A 755 -10.49 -17.75 -24.43
CA PHE A 755 -10.85 -17.78 -25.86
C PHE A 755 -12.22 -18.42 -26.12
N THR A 756 -13.09 -18.44 -25.13
CA THR A 756 -14.46 -18.98 -25.20
C THR A 756 -15.28 -18.31 -26.30
N PHE A 757 -15.05 -17.03 -26.59
CA PHE A 757 -15.71 -16.29 -27.68
C PHE A 757 -15.45 -16.88 -29.08
N LEU A 758 -14.44 -17.73 -29.26
CA LEU A 758 -14.21 -18.47 -30.51
C LEU A 758 -15.17 -19.67 -30.68
N HIS A 759 -15.91 -20.03 -29.63
CA HIS A 759 -16.77 -21.22 -29.54
C HIS A 759 -18.27 -20.90 -29.48
N HIS A 760 -18.64 -19.67 -29.13
CA HIS A 760 -20.04 -19.26 -28.96
C HIS A 760 -20.38 -17.99 -29.76
N ASP A 761 -21.57 -17.98 -30.37
CA ASP A 761 -22.07 -16.81 -31.10
C ASP A 761 -22.43 -15.69 -30.12
N GLY A 762 -22.16 -14.44 -30.49
CA GLY A 762 -22.55 -13.26 -29.71
C GLY A 762 -21.71 -12.99 -28.46
N VAL A 763 -20.79 -13.87 -28.07
CA VAL A 763 -19.93 -13.67 -26.90
C VAL A 763 -18.77 -12.73 -27.23
N PRO A 764 -18.60 -11.60 -26.54
CA PRO A 764 -17.48 -10.70 -26.75
C PRO A 764 -16.23 -11.16 -25.99
N TRP A 765 -15.06 -10.75 -26.48
CA TRP A 765 -13.74 -11.06 -25.92
C TRP A 765 -13.34 -10.18 -24.71
N ASN A 766 -14.18 -9.20 -24.35
CA ASN A 766 -13.94 -8.24 -23.28
C ASN A 766 -15.21 -7.99 -22.45
N ASN A 767 -15.04 -7.46 -21.23
CA ASN A 767 -16.11 -7.15 -20.30
C ASN A 767 -16.54 -5.66 -20.33
N ASN A 768 -16.34 -4.97 -21.46
CA ASN A 768 -16.56 -3.52 -21.52
C ASN A 768 -18.02 -3.12 -21.26
N ASN A 769 -19.00 -4.00 -21.54
CA ASN A 769 -20.40 -3.72 -21.27
C ASN A 769 -20.69 -3.57 -19.77
N ALA A 770 -20.14 -4.45 -18.92
CA ALA A 770 -20.25 -4.30 -17.48
C ALA A 770 -19.40 -3.12 -16.97
N GLU A 771 -18.19 -2.89 -17.52
CA GLU A 771 -17.37 -1.72 -17.15
C GLU A 771 -18.11 -0.40 -17.44
N HIS A 772 -18.80 -0.31 -18.59
CA HIS A 772 -19.61 0.84 -18.97
C HIS A 772 -20.81 1.03 -18.02
N ALA A 773 -21.53 -0.05 -17.69
CA ALA A 773 -22.62 0.00 -16.73
C ALA A 773 -22.13 0.38 -15.31
N ILE A 774 -20.95 -0.09 -14.87
CA ILE A 774 -20.33 0.37 -13.62
C ILE A 774 -20.12 1.89 -13.63
N LYS A 775 -19.68 2.48 -14.75
CA LYS A 775 -19.49 3.95 -14.85
C LYS A 775 -20.81 4.69 -14.61
N ALA A 776 -21.92 4.19 -15.14
CA ALA A 776 -23.24 4.78 -14.92
C ALA A 776 -23.60 4.83 -13.42
N PHE A 777 -23.36 3.74 -12.68
CA PHE A 777 -23.55 3.73 -11.22
C PHE A 777 -22.50 4.56 -10.48
N ALA A 778 -21.23 4.56 -10.90
CA ALA A 778 -20.17 5.35 -10.28
C ALA A 778 -20.47 6.85 -10.31
N LEU A 779 -21.02 7.35 -11.42
CA LEU A 779 -21.50 8.73 -11.56
C LEU A 779 -22.70 8.99 -10.64
N LEU A 780 -23.69 8.10 -10.61
CA LEU A 780 -24.84 8.23 -9.71
C LEU A 780 -24.41 8.23 -8.23
N ARG A 781 -23.44 7.39 -7.86
CA ARG A 781 -22.89 7.28 -6.51
C ARG A 781 -22.26 8.60 -6.03
N GLN A 782 -21.66 9.39 -6.92
CA GLN A 782 -21.11 10.71 -6.56
C GLN A 782 -22.21 11.68 -6.09
N VAL A 783 -23.40 11.57 -6.68
CA VAL A 783 -24.57 12.41 -6.36
C VAL A 783 -25.26 11.93 -5.09
N ILE A 784 -25.29 10.62 -4.86
CA ILE A 784 -25.88 10.01 -3.65
C ILE A 784 -25.09 10.38 -2.38
N ASN A 785 -23.77 10.63 -2.51
CA ASN A 785 -22.86 11.14 -1.49
C ASN A 785 -23.00 10.54 -0.08
N GLY A 786 -23.11 9.20 0.03
CA GLY A 786 -22.88 8.42 1.25
C GLY A 786 -23.97 8.45 2.35
N VAL A 787 -25.03 9.26 2.22
CA VAL A 787 -26.10 9.38 3.23
C VAL A 787 -27.33 8.52 2.90
N THR A 788 -27.26 7.63 1.91
CA THR A 788 -28.41 6.77 1.57
C THR A 788 -28.53 5.55 2.49
N SER A 789 -29.76 5.22 2.85
CA SER A 789 -30.11 3.91 3.43
C SER A 789 -30.06 2.81 2.36
N GLU A 790 -30.02 1.55 2.80
CA GLU A 790 -30.07 0.39 1.90
C GLU A 790 -31.33 0.42 1.03
N LYS A 791 -32.49 0.68 1.65
CA LYS A 791 -33.76 0.85 0.93
C LYS A 791 -33.65 1.93 -0.14
N GLY A 792 -33.10 3.09 0.23
CA GLY A 792 -32.92 4.21 -0.69
C GLY A 792 -32.00 3.88 -1.87
N LEU A 793 -30.94 3.09 -1.63
CA LEU A 793 -30.04 2.60 -2.67
C LEU A 793 -30.75 1.63 -3.61
N ARG A 794 -31.48 0.64 -3.07
CA ARG A 794 -32.23 -0.33 -3.90
C ARG A 794 -33.21 0.36 -4.85
N GLU A 795 -33.89 1.41 -4.40
CA GLU A 795 -34.77 2.23 -5.26
C GLU A 795 -34.00 2.92 -6.39
N TYR A 796 -32.79 3.42 -6.13
CA TYR A 796 -31.91 3.96 -7.17
C TYR A 796 -31.50 2.88 -8.17
N LEU A 797 -31.16 1.68 -7.70
CA LEU A 797 -30.71 0.58 -8.54
C LEU A 797 -31.83 0.07 -9.47
N VAL A 798 -33.08 -0.01 -8.99
CA VAL A 798 -34.25 -0.34 -9.83
C VAL A 798 -34.36 0.63 -10.99
N LEU A 799 -34.40 1.94 -10.69
CA LEU A 799 -34.59 2.96 -11.72
C LEU A 799 -33.37 3.11 -12.64
N LEU A 800 -32.16 2.93 -12.11
CA LEU A 800 -30.94 2.93 -12.90
C LEU A 800 -30.90 1.74 -13.87
N SER A 801 -31.35 0.56 -13.46
CA SER A 801 -31.45 -0.63 -14.32
C SER A 801 -32.38 -0.37 -15.50
N VAL A 802 -33.55 0.21 -15.25
CA VAL A 802 -34.51 0.59 -16.30
C VAL A 802 -33.91 1.66 -17.21
N CYS A 803 -33.31 2.70 -16.65
CA CYS A 803 -32.69 3.79 -17.42
C CYS A 803 -31.58 3.30 -18.35
N GLU A 804 -30.63 2.50 -17.84
CA GLU A 804 -29.52 2.01 -18.64
C GLU A 804 -29.98 0.96 -19.66
N THR A 805 -30.99 0.14 -19.34
CA THR A 805 -31.62 -0.74 -20.33
C THR A 805 -32.31 0.06 -21.45
N CYS A 806 -33.05 1.12 -21.14
CA CYS A 806 -33.61 2.02 -22.17
C CYS A 806 -32.51 2.54 -23.10
N LYS A 807 -31.37 3.00 -22.55
CA LYS A 807 -30.24 3.47 -23.36
C LYS A 807 -29.66 2.38 -24.26
N TYR A 808 -29.49 1.17 -23.74
CA TYR A 808 -28.97 0.04 -24.51
C TYR A 808 -29.91 -0.36 -25.67
N GLN A 809 -31.21 -0.15 -25.49
CA GLN A 809 -32.23 -0.41 -26.52
C GLN A 809 -32.54 0.82 -27.41
N GLY A 810 -31.82 1.93 -27.26
CA GLY A 810 -32.06 3.16 -28.02
C GLY A 810 -33.37 3.88 -27.68
N VAL A 811 -33.98 3.56 -26.53
CA VAL A 811 -35.20 4.17 -26.03
C VAL A 811 -34.88 5.39 -25.16
N LYS A 812 -35.55 6.52 -25.42
CA LYS A 812 -35.45 7.71 -24.57
C LYS A 812 -36.15 7.45 -23.23
N PHE A 813 -35.38 7.39 -22.15
CA PHE A 813 -35.89 7.05 -20.82
C PHE A 813 -37.00 8.00 -20.33
N LEU A 814 -36.89 9.31 -20.58
CA LEU A 814 -37.95 10.27 -20.23
C LEU A 814 -39.27 9.96 -20.95
N ASP A 815 -39.23 9.60 -22.23
CA ASP A 815 -40.44 9.29 -23.01
C ASP A 815 -41.07 7.97 -22.54
N PHE A 816 -40.23 6.98 -22.22
CA PHE A 816 -40.67 5.73 -21.59
C PHE A 816 -41.40 6.01 -20.27
N LEU A 817 -40.81 6.79 -19.35
CA LEU A 817 -41.43 7.15 -18.08
C LEU A 817 -42.78 7.89 -18.26
N ARG A 818 -42.86 8.78 -19.25
CA ARG A 818 -44.06 9.58 -19.54
C ARG A 818 -45.21 8.73 -20.10
N SER A 819 -44.89 7.65 -20.81
CA SER A 819 -45.89 6.76 -21.39
C SER A 819 -46.67 5.96 -20.34
N GLY A 820 -46.07 5.73 -19.17
CA GLY A 820 -46.61 4.84 -18.13
C GLY A 820 -46.54 3.35 -18.49
N GLU A 821 -45.99 3.00 -19.67
CA GLU A 821 -45.70 1.61 -20.03
C GLU A 821 -44.62 1.04 -19.10
N GLN A 822 -44.75 -0.24 -18.78
CA GLN A 822 -43.85 -0.95 -17.86
C GLN A 822 -42.98 -1.98 -18.59
N ASP A 823 -43.26 -2.29 -19.86
CA ASP A 823 -42.40 -3.11 -20.69
C ASP A 823 -41.62 -2.26 -21.72
N ILE A 824 -40.31 -2.21 -21.55
CA ILE A 824 -39.40 -1.44 -22.44
C ILE A 824 -39.45 -1.97 -23.87
N HIS A 825 -39.56 -3.29 -24.09
CA HIS A 825 -39.59 -3.85 -25.45
C HIS A 825 -40.90 -3.53 -26.15
N ARG A 826 -42.01 -3.57 -25.41
CA ARG A 826 -43.32 -3.17 -25.93
C ARG A 826 -43.35 -1.71 -26.31
N PHE A 827 -42.64 -0.85 -25.58
CA PHE A 827 -42.48 0.56 -25.92
C PHE A 827 -41.54 0.78 -27.11
N ALA A 828 -40.46 0.01 -27.22
CA ALA A 828 -39.48 0.10 -28.30
C ALA A 828 -40.02 -0.39 -29.66
N THR A 829 -41.02 -1.27 -29.65
CA THR A 829 -41.63 -1.79 -30.88
C THR A 829 -42.71 -0.81 -31.36
N PRO A 830 -42.58 -0.20 -32.57
CA PRO A 830 -43.62 0.68 -33.09
C PRO A 830 -44.95 -0.07 -33.21
N ARG A 831 -46.05 0.58 -32.81
CA ARG A 831 -47.40 0.10 -33.14
C ARG A 831 -47.73 0.38 -34.60
#